data_AF-A0A0X3TZM9-F1
#
_entry.id   AF-A0A0X3TZM9-F1
#
_cell.length_a   1.000
_cell.length_b   1.000
_cell.length_c   1.000
_cell.angle_alpha   90.00
_cell.angle_beta   90.00
_cell.angle_gamma   90.00
#
_symmetry.space_group_name_H-M   'P 1'
#
loop_
_entity.id
_entity.type
_entity.pdbx_description
1 polymer ?
#
loop_
_entity_poly.entity_id
_entity_poly.type
_entity_poly.pdbx_seq_one_letter_code
_entity_poly.pdbx_strand_id
1 'polypeptide(L)'
;MMLQFEGVVATGSAALDTGIGDTALKTFNGETYLYGVTGPGGGIAVWKLVEGALPQLQDTEYFSGTITFQVGEIGVPVSLTGRDLLALDVRLATGLVGYEMNPDGTLGALTEVDSLPGGGDIAAVAQFGDVLTVAHEKTGQVATYTIGADGSLTLAASVTATADSVQVLGAGADHYVIAADGVSNVINTFSVDQTTGAIAVVDNSDALSTLGIATPTAVEVVQAYDRSWVVVAGAGSNSLSVMELRSDGRLVPTDHVLDSLHTRFESVQDLAVVEADGHVFVVAGGGDDGVSLFTLTPTGQLVHLHSFEDTVHSGLQNVETLSVARVGNELQILVSSQQDAGLTQLSVSIADLGIVREGFGTIIGTAQNDMLSGSFLDTTLFGGAGDDILIAGVGATTMNGGAGADIFVMKYGSDPTTINGFEAGIDRLDMFDYPLLRTPGQLSFTATAKGARIEFFDDVIILNSSSGRPLTSAEVFGAGFGGPDHVPVDFGDFGGLDPGSSNGVLGDVSINSETGNAGLSDAEIRFTPDGGGTISVRADEDGRFDLGLPSGTFEGELDIVKTYSTASSKITALDALQVLRISVGLDPTWGPATPENLIAADITQDGRVTALDALVILQTVVQLPTAYDAKWVFLDDDTDLSGITARNVRYETGTDVTVMDNILTTDMTSILLGNLEPG
;
A
#
# COMPACT_ATOMS: atom_id res chain seq x y z
N MET A 1 8.92 11.59 17.43
CA MET A 1 8.35 10.33 18.01
C MET A 1 9.39 9.19 18.02
N MET A 2 9.62 8.51 19.15
CA MET A 2 10.65 7.46 19.29
C MET A 2 10.19 6.34 20.23
N LEU A 3 10.68 5.11 19.99
CA LEU A 3 10.50 3.96 20.88
C LEU A 3 11.36 4.13 22.15
N GLN A 4 10.76 3.95 23.33
CA GLN A 4 11.44 3.97 24.63
C GLN A 4 11.35 2.60 25.30
N PHE A 5 12.46 2.10 25.82
CA PHE A 5 12.46 0.83 26.56
C PHE A 5 12.09 1.05 28.03
N GLU A 6 11.01 0.39 28.47
CA GLU A 6 10.50 0.50 29.83
C GLU A 6 10.99 -0.64 30.74
N GLY A 7 11.11 -1.84 30.19
CA GLY A 7 11.59 -3.01 30.94
C GLY A 7 11.14 -4.33 30.34
N VAL A 8 11.47 -5.42 31.04
CA VAL A 8 11.00 -6.78 30.72
C VAL A 8 10.07 -7.24 31.83
N VAL A 9 8.87 -7.70 31.46
CA VAL A 9 7.90 -8.30 32.38
C VAL A 9 7.88 -9.82 32.27
N ALA A 10 7.79 -10.50 33.40
CA ALA A 10 7.82 -11.95 33.49
C ALA A 10 7.06 -12.43 34.73
N THR A 11 6.43 -13.60 34.63
CA THR A 11 5.68 -14.25 35.71
C THR A 11 6.61 -14.82 36.80
N GLY A 12 7.88 -15.07 36.45
CA GLY A 12 8.83 -15.82 37.28
C GLY A 12 8.73 -17.34 37.09
N SER A 13 7.94 -17.80 36.13
CA SER A 13 7.75 -19.20 35.76
C SER A 13 8.28 -19.43 34.36
N ALA A 14 9.36 -20.20 34.22
CA ALA A 14 9.95 -20.52 32.91
C ALA A 14 8.95 -21.15 31.92
N ALA A 15 7.92 -21.84 32.40
CA ALA A 15 6.88 -22.42 31.55
C ALA A 15 5.88 -21.39 30.97
N LEU A 16 5.87 -20.15 31.49
CA LEU A 16 5.02 -19.05 31.01
C LEU A 16 5.85 -17.89 30.45
N ASP A 17 7.15 -17.86 30.75
CA ASP A 17 8.04 -16.78 30.36
C ASP A 17 8.91 -17.14 29.15
N THR A 18 8.95 -18.40 28.71
CA THR A 18 9.78 -18.84 27.57
C THR A 18 8.92 -19.52 26.53
N GLY A 19 9.17 -19.22 25.25
CA GLY A 19 8.35 -19.72 24.14
C GLY A 19 6.95 -19.11 24.15
N ILE A 20 6.86 -17.81 24.41
CA ILE A 20 5.63 -17.04 24.23
C ILE A 20 5.50 -16.80 22.72
N GLY A 21 4.74 -17.67 22.06
CA GLY A 21 4.62 -17.69 20.60
C GLY A 21 3.47 -16.86 20.05
N ASP A 22 2.54 -16.42 20.89
CA ASP A 22 1.49 -15.48 20.48
C ASP A 22 1.09 -14.56 21.64
N THR A 23 0.64 -13.36 21.28
CA THR A 23 0.10 -12.37 22.20
C THR A 23 -1.20 -11.79 21.68
N ALA A 24 -2.19 -11.71 22.56
CA ALA A 24 -3.49 -11.15 22.21
C ALA A 24 -3.94 -10.05 23.15
N LEU A 25 -4.58 -9.03 22.58
CA LEU A 25 -5.16 -7.92 23.32
C LEU A 25 -6.68 -8.03 23.40
N LYS A 26 -7.24 -7.75 24.58
CA LYS A 26 -8.68 -7.56 24.76
C LYS A 26 -8.96 -6.45 25.75
N THR A 27 -9.84 -5.52 25.36
CA THR A 27 -10.31 -4.45 26.23
C THR A 27 -11.65 -4.81 26.85
N PHE A 28 -11.71 -4.81 28.18
CA PHE A 28 -12.95 -4.97 28.94
C PHE A 28 -13.18 -3.74 29.82
N ASN A 29 -14.37 -3.15 29.74
CA ASN A 29 -14.76 -2.02 30.58
C ASN A 29 -13.78 -0.82 30.54
N GLY A 30 -13.09 -0.61 29.40
CA GLY A 30 -12.10 0.44 29.22
C GLY A 30 -10.69 0.10 29.72
N GLU A 31 -10.47 -1.12 30.21
CA GLU A 31 -9.16 -1.62 30.65
C GLU A 31 -8.66 -2.66 29.64
N THR A 32 -7.42 -2.52 29.20
CA THR A 32 -6.81 -3.43 28.22
C THR A 32 -5.97 -4.49 28.91
N TYR A 33 -6.18 -5.74 28.52
CA TYR A 33 -5.45 -6.91 29.00
C TYR A 33 -4.70 -7.56 27.85
N LEU A 34 -3.49 -8.02 28.13
CA LEU A 34 -2.64 -8.80 27.25
C LEU A 34 -2.65 -10.26 27.71
N TYR A 35 -2.85 -11.18 26.79
CA TYR A 35 -2.81 -12.62 27.00
C TYR A 35 -1.59 -13.15 26.27
N GLY A 36 -0.56 -13.56 27.00
CA GLY A 36 0.62 -14.22 26.44
C GLY A 36 0.41 -15.72 26.44
N VAL A 37 0.49 -16.36 25.27
CA VAL A 37 0.28 -17.79 25.08
C VAL A 37 1.62 -18.46 24.79
N THR A 38 1.88 -19.57 25.49
CA THR A 38 3.07 -20.39 25.26
C THR A 38 2.68 -21.74 24.64
N GLY A 39 3.65 -22.47 24.10
CA GLY A 39 3.41 -23.77 23.46
C GLY A 39 3.23 -24.96 24.41
N PRO A 40 3.40 -26.19 23.90
CA PRO A 40 3.27 -27.44 24.65
C PRO A 40 4.07 -27.47 25.98
N GLY A 41 3.38 -27.80 27.07
CA GLY A 41 3.95 -27.82 28.42
C GLY A 41 3.92 -26.48 29.16
N GLY A 42 3.44 -25.42 28.51
CA GLY A 42 3.27 -24.09 29.08
C GLY A 42 1.85 -23.79 29.57
N GLY A 43 1.39 -22.58 29.27
CA GLY A 43 0.11 -22.01 29.67
C GLY A 43 -0.11 -20.60 29.11
N ILE A 44 -0.97 -19.85 29.78
CA ILE A 44 -1.34 -18.47 29.46
C ILE A 44 -1.01 -17.58 30.66
N ALA A 45 -0.40 -16.43 30.41
CA ALA A 45 -0.23 -15.37 31.39
C ALA A 45 -1.04 -14.14 30.98
N VAL A 46 -1.81 -13.58 31.92
CA VAL A 46 -2.65 -12.41 31.67
C VAL A 46 -2.06 -11.20 32.37
N TRP A 47 -1.88 -10.11 31.63
CA TRP A 47 -1.35 -8.86 32.13
C TRP A 47 -2.36 -7.74 31.94
N LYS A 48 -2.62 -6.97 32.99
CA LYS A 48 -3.33 -5.70 32.87
C LYS A 48 -2.34 -4.62 32.43
N LEU A 49 -2.65 -3.91 31.34
CA LEU A 49 -1.85 -2.78 30.88
C LEU A 49 -2.20 -1.52 31.67
N VAL A 50 -1.18 -0.73 32.00
CA VAL A 50 -1.32 0.47 32.85
C VAL A 50 -0.44 1.58 32.28
N GLU A 51 -1.01 2.76 32.08
CA GLU A 51 -0.30 3.93 31.56
C GLU A 51 0.92 4.29 32.44
N GLY A 52 2.09 4.48 31.81
CA GLY A 52 3.33 4.88 32.45
C GLY A 52 3.92 3.86 33.42
N ALA A 53 3.53 2.59 33.30
CA ALA A 53 4.01 1.50 34.14
C ALA A 53 4.14 0.18 33.37
N LEU A 54 4.95 -0.72 33.94
CA LEU A 54 5.03 -2.09 33.45
C LEU A 54 3.68 -2.83 33.63
N PRO A 55 3.30 -3.73 32.69
CA PRO A 55 2.13 -4.58 32.80
C PRO A 55 2.04 -5.30 34.15
N GLN A 56 0.84 -5.34 34.71
CA GLN A 56 0.58 -5.97 36.01
C GLN A 56 0.01 -7.38 35.82
N LEU A 57 0.69 -8.40 36.35
CA LEU A 57 0.22 -9.78 36.27
C LEU A 57 -1.14 -9.90 36.96
N GLN A 58 -2.15 -10.28 36.19
CA GLN A 58 -3.54 -10.40 36.62
C GLN A 58 -3.90 -11.86 36.91
N ASP A 59 -3.48 -12.78 36.04
CA ASP A 59 -3.82 -14.20 36.12
C ASP A 59 -2.79 -15.08 35.40
N THR A 60 -2.79 -16.38 35.72
CA THR A 60 -2.00 -17.40 35.04
C THR A 60 -2.75 -18.72 35.00
N GLU A 61 -2.77 -19.39 33.85
CA GLU A 61 -3.38 -20.72 33.71
C GLU A 61 -2.41 -21.66 33.00
N TYR A 62 -2.15 -22.82 33.58
CA TYR A 62 -1.28 -23.85 32.98
C TYR A 62 -2.10 -24.85 32.19
N PHE A 63 -1.64 -25.23 30.99
CA PHE A 63 -2.32 -26.27 30.24
C PHE A 63 -2.24 -27.61 30.98
N SER A 64 -3.40 -28.22 31.21
CA SER A 64 -3.50 -29.48 31.94
C SER A 64 -4.27 -30.54 31.16
N GLY A 65 -3.98 -31.81 31.46
CA GLY A 65 -4.65 -32.94 30.81
C GLY A 65 -4.13 -33.21 29.39
N THR A 66 -5.04 -33.42 28.44
CA THR A 66 -4.69 -33.81 27.08
C THR A 66 -4.18 -32.64 26.24
N ILE A 67 -4.61 -31.40 26.54
CA ILE A 67 -4.23 -30.22 25.74
C ILE A 67 -2.76 -29.82 25.91
N THR A 68 -2.12 -30.20 27.03
CA THR A 68 -0.72 -29.85 27.36
C THR A 68 0.27 -30.20 26.24
N PHE A 69 -0.01 -31.22 25.43
CA PHE A 69 0.86 -31.66 24.33
C PHE A 69 0.24 -31.47 22.93
N GLN A 70 -0.92 -30.80 22.86
CA GLN A 70 -1.70 -30.62 21.63
C GLN A 70 -1.93 -29.16 21.26
N VAL A 71 -1.74 -28.25 22.21
CA VAL A 71 -1.85 -26.81 21.96
C VAL A 71 -0.71 -26.36 21.05
N GLY A 72 -1.02 -25.54 20.06
CA GLY A 72 -0.06 -24.73 19.33
C GLY A 72 0.39 -23.54 20.16
N GLU A 73 0.79 -22.48 19.47
CA GLU A 73 1.23 -21.24 20.12
C GLU A 73 0.24 -20.08 19.93
N ILE A 74 -0.79 -20.27 19.11
CA ILE A 74 -1.81 -19.27 18.77
C ILE A 74 -2.83 -19.07 19.90
N GLY A 75 -3.20 -17.82 20.14
CA GLY A 75 -4.26 -17.40 21.04
C GLY A 75 -5.03 -16.20 20.51
N VAL A 76 -6.25 -16.39 20.00
CA VAL A 76 -7.03 -15.31 19.39
C VAL A 76 -8.34 -15.03 20.15
N PRO A 77 -8.62 -13.78 20.53
CA PRO A 77 -9.90 -13.42 21.14
C PRO A 77 -11.06 -13.56 20.16
N VAL A 78 -12.09 -14.32 20.53
CA VAL A 78 -13.34 -14.46 19.77
C VAL A 78 -14.54 -14.15 20.66
N SER A 79 -15.58 -13.54 20.08
CA SER A 79 -16.79 -13.15 20.80
C SER A 79 -17.97 -14.00 20.32
N LEU A 80 -18.46 -14.92 21.16
CA LEU A 80 -19.59 -15.81 20.87
C LEU A 80 -20.78 -15.43 21.74
N THR A 81 -21.81 -14.79 21.17
CA THR A 81 -23.03 -14.27 21.83
C THR A 81 -23.09 -14.46 23.35
N GLY A 82 -22.56 -13.48 24.09
CA GLY A 82 -22.57 -13.48 25.57
C GLY A 82 -21.39 -14.17 26.25
N ARG A 83 -20.39 -14.64 25.50
CA ARG A 83 -19.13 -15.19 25.99
C ARG A 83 -17.96 -14.71 25.12
N ASP A 84 -16.89 -14.27 25.75
CA ASP A 84 -15.61 -14.02 25.09
C ASP A 84 -14.69 -15.21 25.36
N LEU A 85 -14.06 -15.76 24.34
CA LEU A 85 -13.09 -16.86 24.46
C LEU A 85 -11.73 -16.41 23.92
N LEU A 86 -10.66 -16.79 24.61
CA LEU A 86 -9.34 -16.87 24.00
C LEU A 86 -9.25 -18.23 23.29
N ALA A 87 -9.51 -18.23 21.99
CA ALA A 87 -9.45 -19.44 21.15
C ALA A 87 -8.00 -19.87 20.96
N LEU A 88 -7.75 -21.16 21.05
CA LEU A 88 -6.43 -21.78 20.97
C LEU A 88 -6.36 -22.73 19.79
N ASP A 89 -5.18 -22.81 19.18
CA ASP A 89 -4.85 -23.91 18.27
C ASP A 89 -4.69 -25.20 19.08
N VAL A 90 -5.50 -26.23 18.80
CA VAL A 90 -5.46 -27.55 19.47
C VAL A 90 -5.62 -28.68 18.45
N ARG A 91 -4.47 -29.26 18.05
CA ARG A 91 -4.31 -30.25 16.97
C ARG A 91 -5.30 -31.42 16.89
N LEU A 92 -5.77 -31.91 18.03
CA LEU A 92 -6.67 -33.07 18.10
C LEU A 92 -8.11 -32.72 18.51
N ALA A 93 -8.41 -31.43 18.70
CA ALA A 93 -9.76 -30.97 18.98
C ALA A 93 -10.66 -31.11 17.75
N THR A 94 -11.94 -31.29 18.01
CA THR A 94 -12.97 -31.39 16.97
C THR A 94 -13.70 -30.08 16.73
N GLY A 95 -13.69 -29.18 17.71
CA GLY A 95 -14.30 -27.86 17.68
C GLY A 95 -13.32 -26.74 18.03
N LEU A 96 -13.86 -25.53 18.23
CA LEU A 96 -13.09 -24.38 18.68
C LEU A 96 -12.82 -24.51 20.18
N VAL A 97 -11.56 -24.65 20.58
CA VAL A 97 -11.18 -24.79 21.99
C VAL A 97 -10.67 -23.45 22.51
N GLY A 98 -11.08 -23.06 23.72
CA GLY A 98 -10.59 -21.82 24.32
C GLY A 98 -10.98 -21.64 25.77
N TYR A 99 -10.27 -20.77 26.46
CA TYR A 99 -10.62 -20.32 27.81
C TYR A 99 -11.59 -19.15 27.73
N GLU A 100 -12.61 -19.15 28.57
CA GLU A 100 -13.46 -17.97 28.75
C GLU A 100 -12.65 -16.79 29.28
N MET A 101 -12.82 -15.60 28.70
CA MET A 101 -12.21 -14.36 29.16
C MET A 101 -13.22 -13.58 29.99
N ASN A 102 -12.92 -13.40 31.28
CA ASN A 102 -13.80 -12.67 32.17
C ASN A 102 -13.60 -11.15 32.01
N PRO A 103 -14.63 -10.31 32.28
CA PRO A 103 -14.52 -8.86 32.18
C PRO A 103 -13.50 -8.17 33.11
N ASP A 104 -12.88 -8.91 34.03
CA ASP A 104 -11.76 -8.47 34.88
C ASP A 104 -10.39 -8.94 34.36
N GLY A 105 -10.35 -9.46 33.13
CA GLY A 105 -9.17 -10.00 32.46
C GLY A 105 -8.88 -11.47 32.75
N THR A 106 -9.36 -12.02 33.87
CA THR A 106 -9.01 -13.39 34.30
C THR A 106 -9.54 -14.47 33.37
N LEU A 107 -8.92 -15.65 33.43
CA LEU A 107 -9.33 -16.81 32.64
C LEU A 107 -10.40 -17.62 33.39
N GLY A 108 -11.44 -18.04 32.67
CA GLY A 108 -12.52 -18.88 33.14
C GLY A 108 -12.29 -20.35 32.79
N ALA A 109 -13.38 -21.07 32.49
CA ALA A 109 -13.28 -22.49 32.16
C ALA A 109 -12.76 -22.71 30.73
N LEU A 110 -11.95 -23.75 30.55
CA LEU A 110 -11.65 -24.30 29.23
C LEU A 110 -12.92 -24.93 28.63
N THR A 111 -13.26 -24.54 27.42
CA THR A 111 -14.43 -25.04 26.70
C THR A 111 -14.08 -25.43 25.26
N GLU A 112 -14.81 -26.39 24.71
CA GLU A 112 -14.80 -26.71 23.27
C GLU A 112 -16.20 -26.37 22.72
N VAL A 113 -16.24 -25.53 21.70
CA VAL A 113 -17.47 -25.06 21.06
C VAL A 113 -17.69 -25.82 19.76
N ASP A 114 -18.80 -26.55 19.73
CA ASP A 114 -19.31 -27.32 18.59
C ASP A 114 -18.26 -28.26 17.95
N SER A 115 -18.56 -28.77 16.76
CA SER A 115 -17.60 -29.51 15.95
C SER A 115 -17.41 -28.77 14.64
N LEU A 116 -16.19 -28.34 14.37
CA LEU A 116 -15.81 -27.68 13.15
C LEU A 116 -15.36 -28.73 12.13
N PRO A 117 -15.82 -28.68 10.86
CA PRO A 117 -15.40 -29.64 9.84
C PRO A 117 -13.88 -29.70 9.60
N GLY A 118 -13.14 -28.62 9.87
CA GLY A 118 -11.68 -28.59 9.85
C GLY A 118 -10.99 -29.02 11.15
N GLY A 119 -11.75 -29.19 12.24
CA GLY A 119 -11.23 -29.46 13.59
C GLY A 119 -10.88 -28.19 14.35
N GLY A 120 -10.18 -28.35 15.47
CA GLY A 120 -9.62 -27.23 16.27
C GLY A 120 -8.15 -26.94 16.00
N ASP A 121 -7.60 -27.46 14.89
CA ASP A 121 -6.25 -27.20 14.39
C ASP A 121 -6.31 -25.93 13.51
N ILE A 122 -6.08 -24.77 14.12
CA ILE A 122 -6.37 -23.46 13.54
C ILE A 122 -5.08 -22.66 13.33
N ALA A 123 -4.92 -22.08 12.14
CA ALA A 123 -3.77 -21.23 11.82
C ALA A 123 -4.06 -19.77 12.15
N ALA A 124 -5.28 -19.33 11.86
CA ALA A 124 -5.68 -17.94 12.04
C ALA A 124 -7.20 -17.84 12.14
N VAL A 125 -7.66 -16.82 12.86
CA VAL A 125 -9.07 -16.55 13.09
C VAL A 125 -9.30 -15.06 12.97
N ALA A 126 -10.35 -14.68 12.24
CA ALA A 126 -10.84 -13.32 12.20
C ALA A 126 -12.35 -13.30 12.38
N GLN A 127 -12.88 -12.25 12.98
CA GLN A 127 -14.31 -12.13 13.24
C GLN A 127 -14.82 -10.77 12.78
N PHE A 128 -15.98 -10.79 12.11
CA PHE A 128 -16.74 -9.57 11.85
C PHE A 128 -18.22 -9.80 12.14
N GLY A 129 -18.75 -9.05 13.12
CA GLY A 129 -20.10 -9.24 13.62
C GLY A 129 -20.35 -10.69 14.04
N ASP A 130 -21.40 -11.29 13.47
CA ASP A 130 -21.81 -12.68 13.73
C ASP A 130 -21.20 -13.69 12.74
N VAL A 131 -20.14 -13.31 12.01
CA VAL A 131 -19.41 -14.22 11.12
C VAL A 131 -17.98 -14.39 11.62
N LEU A 132 -17.60 -15.65 11.84
CA LEU A 132 -16.25 -16.07 12.21
C LEU A 132 -15.58 -16.73 11.01
N THR A 133 -14.43 -16.23 10.60
CA THR A 133 -13.56 -16.83 9.59
C THR A 133 -12.43 -17.58 10.27
N VAL A 134 -12.22 -18.83 9.89
CA VAL A 134 -11.18 -19.71 10.45
C VAL A 134 -10.37 -20.32 9.31
N ALA A 135 -9.06 -20.14 9.36
CA ALA A 135 -8.12 -20.89 8.55
C ALA A 135 -7.73 -22.17 9.28
N HIS A 136 -8.00 -23.31 8.66
CA HIS A 136 -7.73 -24.65 9.21
C HIS A 136 -6.44 -25.21 8.63
N GLU A 137 -5.43 -25.43 9.48
CA GLU A 137 -4.12 -25.92 9.06
C GLU A 137 -4.22 -27.28 8.36
N LYS A 138 -4.92 -28.21 9.00
CA LYS A 138 -4.96 -29.61 8.58
C LYS A 138 -5.67 -29.85 7.26
N THR A 139 -6.70 -29.05 6.98
CA THR A 139 -7.54 -29.24 5.79
C THR A 139 -7.13 -28.33 4.64
N GLY A 140 -6.34 -27.27 4.89
CA GLY A 140 -6.03 -26.25 3.90
C GLY A 140 -7.30 -25.55 3.43
N GLN A 141 -8.16 -25.17 4.38
CA GLN A 141 -9.42 -24.49 4.11
C GLN A 141 -9.53 -23.20 4.93
N VAL A 142 -9.99 -22.14 4.27
CA VAL A 142 -10.54 -20.97 4.95
C VAL A 142 -12.06 -21.12 4.95
N ALA A 143 -12.65 -21.20 6.14
CA ALA A 143 -14.06 -21.46 6.33
C ALA A 143 -14.73 -20.36 7.16
N THR A 144 -15.95 -20.01 6.79
CA THR A 144 -16.79 -19.06 7.50
C THR A 144 -17.86 -19.79 8.30
N TYR A 145 -18.11 -19.31 9.50
CA TYR A 145 -19.13 -19.82 10.42
C TYR A 145 -20.04 -18.68 10.85
N THR A 146 -21.33 -18.93 10.83
CA THR A 146 -22.31 -18.02 11.43
C THR A 146 -22.45 -18.32 12.92
N ILE A 147 -22.48 -17.26 13.72
CA ILE A 147 -22.62 -17.30 15.17
C ILE A 147 -24.11 -17.21 15.51
N GLY A 148 -24.64 -18.27 16.12
CA GLY A 148 -26.02 -18.31 16.58
C GLY A 148 -26.28 -17.40 17.78
N ALA A 149 -27.55 -17.13 18.05
CA ALA A 149 -27.97 -16.37 19.23
C ALA A 149 -27.65 -17.08 20.58
N ASP A 150 -27.30 -18.36 20.54
CA ASP A 150 -26.82 -19.15 21.68
C ASP A 150 -25.29 -19.33 21.69
N GLY A 151 -24.59 -18.68 20.75
CA GLY A 151 -23.14 -18.78 20.57
C GLY A 151 -22.69 -20.06 19.86
N SER A 152 -23.61 -20.83 19.25
CA SER A 152 -23.25 -21.98 18.42
C SER A 152 -22.65 -21.56 17.08
N LEU A 153 -21.76 -22.38 16.53
CA LEU A 153 -21.08 -22.17 15.26
C LEU A 153 -21.66 -23.08 14.19
N THR A 154 -22.20 -22.49 13.12
CA THR A 154 -22.69 -23.22 11.95
C THR A 154 -21.87 -22.88 10.72
N LEU A 155 -21.26 -23.89 10.09
CA LEU A 155 -20.51 -23.70 8.83
C LEU A 155 -21.42 -23.04 7.79
N ALA A 156 -21.02 -21.88 7.31
CA ALA A 156 -21.68 -21.16 6.23
C ALA A 156 -21.12 -21.57 4.87
N ALA A 157 -19.81 -21.40 4.68
CA ALA A 157 -19.11 -21.74 3.45
C ALA A 157 -17.62 -21.99 3.71
N SER A 158 -16.91 -22.50 2.70
CA SER A 158 -15.46 -22.71 2.76
C SER A 158 -14.84 -22.65 1.37
N VAL A 159 -13.60 -22.19 1.31
CA VAL A 159 -12.75 -22.20 0.11
C VAL A 159 -11.48 -22.99 0.39
N THR A 160 -10.90 -23.60 -0.65
CA THR A 160 -9.60 -24.25 -0.55
C THR A 160 -8.52 -23.20 -0.63
N ALA A 161 -7.93 -22.87 0.51
CA ALA A 161 -6.83 -21.94 0.67
C ALA A 161 -6.13 -22.21 2.01
N THR A 162 -4.82 -22.04 2.04
CA THR A 162 -4.02 -21.98 3.26
C THR A 162 -3.83 -20.52 3.67
N ALA A 163 -3.66 -20.29 4.97
CA ALA A 163 -3.36 -18.97 5.50
C ALA A 163 -2.61 -19.13 6.82
N ASP A 164 -1.49 -18.42 6.97
CA ASP A 164 -0.73 -18.29 8.21
C ASP A 164 -1.27 -17.12 9.05
N SER A 165 -1.85 -16.10 8.40
CA SER A 165 -2.53 -14.98 9.06
C SER A 165 -3.78 -14.60 8.29
N VAL A 166 -4.83 -14.17 9.01
CA VAL A 166 -6.12 -13.78 8.45
C VAL A 166 -6.65 -12.55 9.16
N GLN A 167 -7.04 -11.54 8.39
CA GLN A 167 -7.71 -10.34 8.87
C GLN A 167 -9.03 -10.10 8.15
N VAL A 168 -9.92 -9.34 8.78
CA VAL A 168 -11.17 -8.88 8.15
C VAL A 168 -11.21 -7.36 8.13
N LEU A 169 -11.48 -6.81 6.96
CA LEU A 169 -11.57 -5.37 6.73
C LEU A 169 -12.82 -5.04 5.91
N GLY A 170 -13.53 -3.98 6.30
CA GLY A 170 -14.60 -3.42 5.47
C GLY A 170 -14.05 -2.52 4.38
N ALA A 171 -14.64 -2.54 3.18
CA ALA A 171 -14.39 -1.55 2.13
C ALA A 171 -15.71 -1.19 1.45
N GLY A 172 -16.11 0.09 1.55
CA GLY A 172 -17.45 0.52 1.14
C GLY A 172 -18.55 -0.13 1.99
N ALA A 173 -19.49 -0.82 1.35
CA ALA A 173 -20.56 -1.56 2.02
C ALA A 173 -20.21 -3.02 2.34
N ASP A 174 -19.15 -3.54 1.70
CA ASP A 174 -18.77 -4.95 1.72
C ASP A 174 -17.59 -5.21 2.65
N HIS A 175 -17.37 -6.48 2.99
CA HIS A 175 -16.28 -6.91 3.88
C HIS A 175 -15.47 -8.00 3.22
N TYR A 176 -14.17 -7.96 3.49
CA TYR A 176 -13.19 -8.81 2.87
C TYR A 176 -12.34 -9.48 3.92
N VAL A 177 -12.06 -10.75 3.68
CA VAL A 177 -11.04 -11.51 4.39
C VAL A 177 -9.76 -11.38 3.60
N ILE A 178 -8.69 -10.89 4.24
CA ILE A 178 -7.34 -10.88 3.68
C ILE A 178 -6.54 -11.96 4.38
N ALA A 179 -5.90 -12.83 3.61
CA ALA A 179 -5.18 -13.98 4.14
C ALA A 179 -3.77 -14.07 3.55
N ALA A 180 -2.77 -14.10 4.42
CA ALA A 180 -1.37 -14.33 4.05
C ALA A 180 -1.09 -15.83 3.97
N ASP A 181 -0.57 -16.31 2.84
CA ASP A 181 -0.14 -17.70 2.64
C ASP A 181 1.38 -17.75 2.38
N GLY A 182 2.12 -18.04 3.44
CA GLY A 182 3.58 -18.15 3.48
C GLY A 182 4.11 -19.31 2.65
N VAL A 183 3.34 -20.41 2.54
CA VAL A 183 3.72 -21.61 1.79
C VAL A 183 3.63 -21.37 0.29
N SER A 184 2.55 -20.72 -0.15
CA SER A 184 2.30 -20.42 -1.57
C SER A 184 2.94 -19.10 -2.02
N ASN A 185 3.36 -18.24 -1.08
CA ASN A 185 3.80 -16.86 -1.34
C ASN A 185 2.70 -16.00 -1.97
N VAL A 186 1.47 -16.05 -1.42
CA VAL A 186 0.31 -15.37 -1.98
C VAL A 186 -0.45 -14.63 -0.89
N ILE A 187 -1.03 -13.47 -1.24
CA ILE A 187 -2.07 -12.81 -0.44
C ILE A 187 -3.41 -13.10 -1.10
N ASN A 188 -4.25 -13.84 -0.39
CA ASN A 188 -5.59 -14.16 -0.86
C ASN A 188 -6.58 -13.11 -0.34
N THR A 189 -7.53 -12.73 -1.19
CA THR A 189 -8.64 -11.85 -0.82
C THR A 189 -9.94 -12.57 -1.08
N PHE A 190 -10.84 -12.54 -0.10
CA PHE A 190 -12.15 -13.14 -0.23
C PHE A 190 -13.24 -12.15 0.15
N SER A 191 -14.26 -12.00 -0.69
CA SER A 191 -15.49 -11.30 -0.29
C SER A 191 -16.31 -12.19 0.62
N VAL A 192 -16.90 -11.61 1.67
CA VAL A 192 -17.76 -12.33 2.62
C VAL A 192 -19.10 -11.62 2.75
N ASP A 193 -20.18 -12.34 2.41
CA ASP A 193 -21.54 -11.88 2.68
C ASP A 193 -21.83 -11.99 4.19
N GLN A 194 -22.07 -10.85 4.83
CA GLN A 194 -22.23 -10.77 6.28
C GLN A 194 -23.48 -11.46 6.83
N THR A 195 -24.50 -11.66 6.00
CA THR A 195 -25.78 -12.24 6.45
C THR A 195 -25.75 -13.76 6.35
N THR A 196 -25.16 -14.27 5.28
CA THR A 196 -25.15 -15.69 4.94
C THR A 196 -23.84 -16.36 5.30
N GLY A 197 -22.76 -15.59 5.48
CA GLY A 197 -21.39 -16.07 5.62
C GLY A 197 -20.82 -16.63 4.31
N ALA A 198 -21.48 -16.43 3.15
CA ALA A 198 -20.94 -16.92 1.88
C ALA A 198 -19.59 -16.26 1.58
N ILE A 199 -18.59 -17.06 1.22
CA ILE A 199 -17.22 -16.61 0.91
C ILE A 199 -16.88 -16.88 -0.55
N ALA A 200 -16.27 -15.91 -1.24
CA ALA A 200 -15.83 -16.03 -2.63
C ALA A 200 -14.46 -15.38 -2.86
N VAL A 201 -13.65 -15.96 -3.74
CA VAL A 201 -12.32 -15.43 -4.09
C VAL A 201 -12.45 -14.15 -4.90
N VAL A 202 -11.63 -13.15 -4.57
CA VAL A 202 -11.38 -11.96 -5.38
C VAL A 202 -10.00 -12.12 -6.03
N ASP A 203 -9.93 -11.97 -7.35
CA ASP A 203 -8.67 -12.12 -8.09
C ASP A 203 -7.82 -10.85 -7.98
N ASN A 204 -6.67 -10.98 -7.31
CA ASN A 204 -5.66 -9.94 -7.15
C ASN A 204 -4.30 -10.37 -7.74
N SER A 205 -4.27 -11.41 -8.58
CA SER A 205 -3.03 -12.00 -9.07
C SER A 205 -2.16 -11.01 -9.85
N ASP A 206 -2.76 -10.17 -10.69
CA ASP A 206 -2.04 -9.14 -11.46
C ASP A 206 -1.42 -8.08 -10.54
N ALA A 207 -2.20 -7.54 -9.60
CA ALA A 207 -1.75 -6.52 -8.65
C ALA A 207 -0.58 -6.99 -7.77
N LEU A 208 -0.53 -8.28 -7.45
CA LEU A 208 0.48 -8.85 -6.55
C LEU A 208 1.68 -9.45 -7.29
N SER A 209 1.60 -9.62 -8.61
CA SER A 209 2.61 -10.32 -9.41
C SER A 209 4.00 -9.66 -9.38
N THR A 210 4.05 -8.35 -9.16
CA THR A 210 5.28 -7.54 -9.18
C THR A 210 5.80 -7.17 -7.78
N LEU A 211 4.98 -7.33 -6.75
CA LEU A 211 5.25 -6.82 -5.40
C LEU A 211 6.38 -7.57 -4.68
N GLY A 212 6.86 -8.69 -5.22
CA GLY A 212 8.08 -9.36 -4.76
C GLY A 212 8.00 -9.92 -3.32
N ILE A 213 6.80 -10.18 -2.80
CA ILE A 213 6.60 -10.71 -1.45
C ILE A 213 6.93 -12.20 -1.43
N ALA A 214 7.79 -12.62 -0.50
CA ALA A 214 8.09 -14.02 -0.23
C ALA A 214 7.81 -14.34 1.24
N THR A 215 7.18 -15.49 1.46
CA THR A 215 6.75 -15.99 2.77
C THR A 215 6.01 -14.93 3.58
N PRO A 216 4.83 -14.47 3.11
CA PRO A 216 4.02 -13.58 3.91
C PRO A 216 3.57 -14.27 5.20
N THR A 217 3.90 -13.69 6.35
CA THR A 217 3.69 -14.28 7.68
C THR A 217 2.58 -13.58 8.45
N ALA A 218 2.48 -12.27 8.33
CA ALA A 218 1.45 -11.47 8.97
C ALA A 218 0.77 -10.53 7.96
N VAL A 219 -0.53 -10.34 8.15
CA VAL A 219 -1.28 -9.28 7.51
C VAL A 219 -2.01 -8.50 8.59
N GLU A 220 -1.98 -7.19 8.46
CA GLU A 220 -2.67 -6.25 9.34
C GLU A 220 -3.52 -5.31 8.49
N VAL A 221 -4.62 -4.83 9.06
CA VAL A 221 -5.59 -4.02 8.34
C VAL A 221 -6.02 -2.81 9.16
N VAL A 222 -6.26 -1.68 8.49
CA VAL A 222 -6.73 -0.47 9.15
C VAL A 222 -7.62 0.35 8.23
N GLN A 223 -8.71 0.88 8.78
CA GLN A 223 -9.49 1.93 8.12
C GLN A 223 -9.00 3.28 8.64
N ALA A 224 -8.40 4.06 7.76
CA ALA A 224 -7.88 5.39 8.07
C ALA A 224 -7.84 6.25 6.81
N TYR A 225 -7.90 7.57 7.00
CA TYR A 225 -7.85 8.55 5.89
C TYR A 225 -8.94 8.31 4.83
N ASP A 226 -10.13 7.89 5.27
CA ASP A 226 -11.28 7.50 4.43
C ASP A 226 -10.99 6.35 3.45
N ARG A 227 -9.94 5.56 3.73
CA ARG A 227 -9.49 4.41 2.94
C ARG A 227 -9.33 3.17 3.80
N SER A 228 -9.18 2.04 3.13
CA SER A 228 -8.97 0.73 3.75
C SER A 228 -7.59 0.25 3.35
N TRP A 229 -6.72 0.02 4.32
CA TRP A 229 -5.32 -0.32 4.10
C TRP A 229 -5.02 -1.74 4.56
N VAL A 230 -4.21 -2.42 3.76
CA VAL A 230 -3.66 -3.74 4.04
C VAL A 230 -2.15 -3.61 4.12
N VAL A 231 -1.57 -4.01 5.24
CA VAL A 231 -0.12 -4.06 5.45
C VAL A 231 0.29 -5.52 5.58
N VAL A 232 1.27 -5.95 4.79
CA VAL A 232 1.73 -7.34 4.74
C VAL A 232 3.19 -7.42 5.10
N ALA A 233 3.52 -8.32 6.03
CA ALA A 233 4.88 -8.68 6.38
C ALA A 233 5.35 -9.87 5.53
N GLY A 234 6.43 -9.69 4.78
CA GLY A 234 7.11 -10.74 4.01
C GLY A 234 8.41 -11.18 4.67
N ALA A 235 8.38 -12.30 5.40
CA ALA A 235 9.53 -12.80 6.13
C ALA A 235 10.64 -13.36 5.23
N GLY A 236 10.29 -13.89 4.06
CA GLY A 236 11.26 -14.42 3.09
C GLY A 236 11.90 -13.33 2.23
N SER A 237 11.19 -12.20 2.06
CA SER A 237 11.61 -11.05 1.26
C SER A 237 12.17 -9.90 2.11
N ASN A 238 12.13 -10.00 3.44
CA ASN A 238 12.50 -8.95 4.38
C ASN A 238 11.75 -7.64 4.09
N SER A 239 10.44 -7.73 3.92
CA SER A 239 9.66 -6.62 3.36
C SER A 239 8.38 -6.33 4.12
N LEU A 240 7.95 -5.06 4.04
CA LEU A 240 6.60 -4.63 4.36
C LEU A 240 5.96 -4.07 3.09
N SER A 241 4.76 -4.52 2.77
CA SER A 241 3.99 -4.02 1.62
C SER A 241 2.70 -3.38 2.08
N VAL A 242 2.36 -2.22 1.49
CA VAL A 242 1.09 -1.54 1.73
C VAL A 242 0.25 -1.56 0.46
N MET A 243 -1.03 -1.88 0.61
CA MET A 243 -2.03 -1.83 -0.45
C MET A 243 -3.28 -1.14 0.04
N GLU A 244 -3.91 -0.36 -0.85
CA GLU A 244 -5.30 0.08 -0.66
C GLU A 244 -6.24 -1.06 -1.06
N LEU A 245 -7.17 -1.41 -0.19
CA LEU A 245 -8.32 -2.26 -0.51
C LEU A 245 -9.46 -1.40 -1.04
N ARG A 246 -9.73 -1.54 -2.34
CA ARG A 246 -10.83 -0.84 -3.02
C ARG A 246 -12.18 -1.46 -2.66
N SER A 247 -13.26 -0.73 -2.90
CA SER A 247 -14.62 -1.17 -2.57
C SER A 247 -15.12 -2.38 -3.35
N ASP A 248 -14.43 -2.78 -4.42
CA ASP A 248 -14.70 -4.00 -5.19
C ASP A 248 -13.87 -5.20 -4.69
N GLY A 249 -12.98 -5.00 -3.72
CA GLY A 249 -12.08 -6.01 -3.16
C GLY A 249 -10.73 -6.09 -3.85
N ARG A 250 -10.46 -5.28 -4.87
CA ARG A 250 -9.15 -5.23 -5.51
C ARG A 250 -8.13 -4.56 -4.59
N LEU A 251 -6.92 -5.12 -4.56
CA LEU A 251 -5.77 -4.55 -3.88
C LEU A 251 -4.97 -3.69 -4.85
N VAL A 252 -4.65 -2.47 -4.44
CA VAL A 252 -3.78 -1.56 -5.19
C VAL A 252 -2.53 -1.31 -4.36
N PRO A 253 -1.37 -1.88 -4.71
CA PRO A 253 -0.12 -1.59 -4.03
C PRO A 253 0.22 -0.10 -4.04
N THR A 254 0.58 0.45 -2.89
CA THR A 254 0.99 1.86 -2.73
C THR A 254 2.41 2.01 -2.22
N ASP A 255 2.94 1.00 -1.53
CA ASP A 255 4.31 1.02 -1.05
C ASP A 255 4.85 -0.40 -0.86
N HIS A 256 6.16 -0.52 -1.02
CA HIS A 256 6.90 -1.75 -0.75
C HIS A 256 8.29 -1.38 -0.24
N VAL A 257 8.54 -1.69 1.03
CA VAL A 257 9.79 -1.37 1.70
C VAL A 257 10.55 -2.62 2.05
N LEU A 258 11.86 -2.58 1.83
CA LEU A 258 12.80 -3.63 2.19
C LEU A 258 13.60 -3.22 3.41
N ASP A 259 13.92 -4.22 4.23
CA ASP A 259 14.79 -4.05 5.38
C ASP A 259 16.19 -3.60 4.94
N SER A 260 16.79 -2.78 5.79
CA SER A 260 18.16 -2.35 5.76
C SER A 260 18.82 -2.66 7.11
N LEU A 261 20.15 -2.55 7.17
CA LEU A 261 20.90 -2.69 8.42
C LEU A 261 20.49 -1.68 9.53
N HIS A 262 19.71 -0.65 9.20
CA HIS A 262 19.26 0.38 10.14
C HIS A 262 17.83 0.19 10.61
N THR A 263 17.03 -0.58 9.88
CA THR A 263 15.61 -0.68 10.16
C THR A 263 15.31 -1.82 11.13
N ARG A 264 15.98 -2.98 11.05
CA ARG A 264 15.79 -4.09 12.01
C ARG A 264 14.44 -4.79 11.92
N PHE A 265 13.97 -5.00 10.70
CA PHE A 265 12.83 -5.87 10.41
C PHE A 265 13.20 -6.98 9.41
N GLU A 266 14.46 -7.42 9.39
CA GLU A 266 14.86 -8.57 8.58
C GLU A 266 14.00 -9.78 8.98
N SER A 267 13.50 -10.53 8.01
CA SER A 267 12.63 -11.68 8.25
C SER A 267 11.49 -11.36 9.22
N VAL A 268 10.66 -10.37 8.87
CA VAL A 268 9.56 -9.88 9.71
C VAL A 268 8.78 -11.03 10.35
N GLN A 269 8.92 -11.17 11.66
CA GLN A 269 8.35 -12.27 12.43
C GLN A 269 6.90 -11.96 12.79
N ASP A 270 6.62 -10.71 13.17
CA ASP A 270 5.28 -10.26 13.50
C ASP A 270 5.10 -8.77 13.18
N LEU A 271 3.83 -8.36 13.01
CA LEU A 271 3.40 -7.04 12.55
C LEU A 271 2.16 -6.61 13.32
N ALA A 272 2.12 -5.36 13.76
CA ALA A 272 0.92 -4.77 14.34
C ALA A 272 0.65 -3.37 13.77
N VAL A 273 -0.63 -3.05 13.59
CA VAL A 273 -1.08 -1.73 13.13
C VAL A 273 -2.04 -1.15 14.16
N VAL A 274 -1.86 0.13 14.51
CA VAL A 274 -2.72 0.84 15.45
C VAL A 274 -3.01 2.26 14.97
N GLU A 275 -4.27 2.68 15.05
CA GLU A 275 -4.68 4.07 14.84
C GLU A 275 -4.75 4.78 16.20
N ALA A 276 -4.20 6.00 16.25
CA ALA A 276 -4.28 6.88 17.40
C ALA A 276 -4.39 8.34 16.94
N ASP A 277 -5.53 8.95 17.28
CA ASP A 277 -5.81 10.38 17.09
C ASP A 277 -5.63 10.85 15.64
N GLY A 278 -6.03 10.00 14.70
CA GLY A 278 -5.95 10.23 13.25
C GLY A 278 -4.63 9.80 12.62
N HIS A 279 -3.63 9.38 13.40
CA HIS A 279 -2.37 8.84 12.89
C HIS A 279 -2.40 7.31 12.90
N VAL A 280 -1.79 6.69 11.90
CA VAL A 280 -1.63 5.23 11.85
C VAL A 280 -0.17 4.87 12.08
N PHE A 281 0.07 3.97 13.02
CA PHE A 281 1.39 3.43 13.32
C PHE A 281 1.48 1.97 12.91
N VAL A 282 2.63 1.59 12.36
CA VAL A 282 2.95 0.22 11.96
C VAL A 282 4.21 -0.20 12.72
N VAL A 283 4.15 -1.32 13.42
CA VAL A 283 5.25 -1.85 14.21
C VAL A 283 5.63 -3.23 13.68
N ALA A 284 6.90 -3.41 13.32
CA ALA A 284 7.41 -4.65 12.78
C ALA A 284 8.54 -5.22 13.66
N GLY A 285 8.44 -6.49 14.00
CA GLY A 285 9.45 -7.24 14.76
C GLY A 285 10.36 -8.01 13.82
N GLY A 286 11.67 -7.75 13.91
CA GLY A 286 12.69 -8.40 13.07
C GLY A 286 13.26 -9.66 13.70
N GLY A 287 13.57 -10.62 12.82
CA GLY A 287 14.48 -11.73 13.11
C GLY A 287 15.95 -11.31 13.20
N ASP A 288 16.29 -10.04 12.95
CA ASP A 288 17.62 -9.46 13.16
C ASP A 288 17.73 -8.60 14.43
N ASP A 289 17.02 -9.04 15.46
CA ASP A 289 17.12 -8.54 16.83
C ASP A 289 16.68 -7.08 16.99
N GLY A 290 15.46 -6.74 16.56
CA GLY A 290 14.94 -5.39 16.76
C GLY A 290 13.47 -5.19 16.43
N VAL A 291 13.02 -3.96 16.68
CA VAL A 291 11.65 -3.50 16.44
C VAL A 291 11.69 -2.19 15.67
N SER A 292 10.95 -2.13 14.57
CA SER A 292 10.79 -0.93 13.74
C SER A 292 9.44 -0.27 13.98
N LEU A 293 9.44 1.06 14.02
CA LEU A 293 8.24 1.89 14.07
C LEU A 293 8.14 2.72 12.79
N PHE A 294 7.00 2.62 12.11
CA PHE A 294 6.62 3.45 10.98
C PHE A 294 5.30 4.17 11.27
N THR A 295 5.02 5.19 10.48
CA THR A 295 3.67 5.73 10.33
C THR A 295 3.20 5.61 8.89
N LEU A 296 1.92 5.31 8.70
CA LEU A 296 1.28 5.23 7.40
C LEU A 296 0.71 6.60 7.01
N THR A 297 1.08 7.08 5.83
CA THR A 297 0.59 8.35 5.27
C THR A 297 -0.78 8.19 4.61
N PRO A 298 -1.54 9.29 4.40
CA PRO A 298 -2.80 9.26 3.64
C PRO A 298 -2.68 8.72 2.21
N THR A 299 -1.48 8.75 1.63
CA THR A 299 -1.20 8.26 0.28
C THR A 299 -0.74 6.81 0.24
N GLY A 300 -0.68 6.12 1.39
CA GLY A 300 -0.32 4.70 1.44
C GLY A 300 1.18 4.40 1.52
N GLN A 301 2.02 5.42 1.76
CA GLN A 301 3.47 5.28 1.98
C GLN A 301 3.77 5.10 3.47
N LEU A 302 4.74 4.26 3.81
CA LEU A 302 5.32 4.13 5.14
C LEU A 302 6.46 5.11 5.33
N VAL A 303 6.40 5.90 6.40
CA VAL A 303 7.50 6.75 6.84
C VAL A 303 8.13 6.12 8.08
N HIS A 304 9.40 5.72 7.98
CA HIS A 304 10.14 5.17 9.11
C HIS A 304 10.34 6.22 10.19
N LEU A 305 9.99 5.92 11.44
CA LEU A 305 10.14 6.84 12.56
C LEU A 305 11.37 6.51 13.40
N HIS A 306 11.50 5.24 13.78
CA HIS A 306 12.57 4.81 14.67
C HIS A 306 12.75 3.29 14.62
N SER A 307 13.96 2.82 14.93
CA SER A 307 14.25 1.41 15.15
C SER A 307 14.91 1.23 16.51
N PHE A 308 14.47 0.23 17.26
CA PHE A 308 15.04 -0.16 18.53
C PHE A 308 15.77 -1.50 18.36
N GLU A 309 17.08 -1.47 18.55
CA GLU A 309 17.94 -2.66 18.44
C GLU A 309 18.01 -3.41 19.77
N ASP A 310 18.22 -4.72 19.71
CA ASP A 310 18.45 -5.52 20.92
C ASP A 310 19.68 -5.03 21.71
N THR A 311 19.53 -5.15 23.01
CA THR A 311 20.55 -4.88 24.01
C THR A 311 20.55 -6.01 25.02
N VAL A 312 21.64 -6.14 25.78
CA VAL A 312 21.74 -7.09 26.90
C VAL A 312 20.67 -6.92 28.00
N HIS A 313 19.83 -5.89 27.91
CA HIS A 313 18.77 -5.58 28.87
C HIS A 313 17.36 -5.71 28.29
N SER A 314 17.20 -5.55 26.97
CA SER A 314 15.89 -5.63 26.32
C SER A 314 15.49 -7.08 26.10
N GLY A 315 16.34 -7.91 25.49
CA GLY A 315 15.98 -9.30 25.21
C GLY A 315 15.02 -9.43 24.03
N LEU A 316 15.42 -8.85 22.90
CA LEU A 316 14.69 -8.84 21.62
C LEU A 316 15.34 -9.79 20.60
N GLN A 317 16.11 -10.79 21.06
CA GLN A 317 16.84 -11.70 20.17
C GLN A 317 15.86 -12.57 19.38
N ASN A 318 15.81 -12.37 18.06
CA ASN A 318 14.78 -12.87 17.16
C ASN A 318 13.37 -12.67 17.75
N VAL A 319 12.73 -11.55 17.42
CA VAL A 319 11.34 -11.30 17.86
C VAL A 319 10.46 -12.51 17.49
N GLU A 320 9.59 -12.94 18.40
CA GLU A 320 8.66 -14.04 18.12
C GLU A 320 7.26 -13.52 17.81
N THR A 321 6.68 -12.73 18.71
CA THR A 321 5.41 -12.03 18.50
C THR A 321 5.47 -10.65 19.14
N LEU A 322 4.61 -9.74 18.66
CA LEU A 322 4.39 -8.44 19.26
C LEU A 322 2.91 -8.05 19.28
N SER A 323 2.55 -7.25 20.27
CA SER A 323 1.23 -6.62 20.39
C SER A 323 1.40 -5.13 20.65
N VAL A 324 0.55 -4.31 20.05
CA VAL A 324 0.55 -2.85 20.27
C VAL A 324 -0.80 -2.41 20.83
N ALA A 325 -0.77 -1.78 22.01
CA ALA A 325 -1.96 -1.28 22.68
C ALA A 325 -1.86 0.23 22.93
N ARG A 326 -2.92 0.98 22.61
CA ARG A 326 -3.09 2.33 23.12
C ARG A 326 -3.54 2.29 24.58
N VAL A 327 -2.77 2.90 25.47
CA VAL A 327 -3.06 2.98 26.91
C VAL A 327 -2.90 4.43 27.35
N GLY A 328 -4.02 5.15 27.48
CA GLY A 328 -3.99 6.59 27.74
C GLY A 328 -3.29 7.35 26.60
N ASN A 329 -2.22 8.07 26.93
CA ASN A 329 -1.43 8.87 26.00
C ASN A 329 -0.13 8.20 25.53
N GLU A 330 -0.05 6.87 25.59
CA GLU A 330 1.06 6.11 25.02
C GLU A 330 0.57 4.91 24.21
N LEU A 331 1.36 4.53 23.22
CA LEU A 331 1.33 3.19 22.64
C LEU A 331 2.30 2.32 23.44
N GLN A 332 1.83 1.20 23.97
CA GLN A 332 2.68 0.17 24.57
C GLN A 332 2.87 -0.95 23.54
N ILE A 333 4.12 -1.28 23.26
CA ILE A 333 4.52 -2.37 22.38
C ILE A 333 5.10 -3.47 23.26
N LEU A 334 4.48 -4.64 23.24
CA LEU A 334 4.83 -5.79 24.08
C LEU A 334 5.37 -6.88 23.17
N VAL A 335 6.62 -7.29 23.38
CA VAL A 335 7.37 -8.11 22.42
C VAL A 335 7.95 -9.33 23.13
N SER A 336 7.72 -10.52 22.60
CA SER A 336 8.44 -11.73 23.03
C SER A 336 9.61 -12.03 22.10
N SER A 337 10.54 -12.85 22.59
CA SER A 337 11.73 -13.29 21.88
C SER A 337 11.76 -14.82 21.83
N GLN A 338 12.36 -15.36 20.76
CA GLN A 338 12.63 -16.79 20.62
C GLN A 338 13.67 -17.31 21.63
N GLN A 339 14.50 -16.43 22.20
CA GLN A 339 15.65 -16.81 23.02
C GLN A 339 15.54 -16.31 24.46
N ASP A 340 15.03 -15.10 24.65
CA ASP A 340 14.96 -14.45 25.95
C ASP A 340 13.59 -14.67 26.62
N ALA A 341 13.62 -14.71 27.96
CA ALA A 341 12.41 -14.96 28.75
C ALA A 341 11.69 -13.66 29.12
N GLY A 342 10.37 -13.67 29.04
CA GLY A 342 9.47 -12.57 29.35
C GLY A 342 9.04 -11.77 28.13
N LEU A 343 8.38 -10.64 28.39
CA LEU A 343 7.94 -9.68 27.39
C LEU A 343 8.69 -8.37 27.57
N THR A 344 9.37 -7.92 26.52
CA THR A 344 9.92 -6.57 26.43
C THR A 344 8.78 -5.58 26.26
N GLN A 345 8.76 -4.52 27.07
CA GLN A 345 7.88 -3.38 26.84
C GLN A 345 8.68 -2.21 26.25
N LEU A 346 8.23 -1.77 25.08
CA LEU A 346 8.56 -0.46 24.54
C LEU A 346 7.35 0.47 24.62
N SER A 347 7.59 1.77 24.64
CA SER A 347 6.54 2.80 24.63
C SER A 347 6.78 3.86 23.56
N VAL A 348 5.71 4.48 23.08
CA VAL A 348 5.73 5.69 22.26
C VAL A 348 4.72 6.67 22.81
N SER A 349 5.17 7.87 23.19
CA SER A 349 4.24 8.94 23.59
C SER A 349 3.42 9.40 22.39
N ILE A 350 2.10 9.47 22.56
CA ILE A 350 1.14 10.05 21.62
C ILE A 350 0.44 11.29 22.20
N ALA A 351 0.93 11.80 23.34
CA ALA A 351 0.34 12.95 24.03
C ALA A 351 0.32 14.24 23.19
N ASP A 352 1.29 14.36 22.29
CA ASP A 352 1.51 15.54 21.45
C ASP A 352 1.19 15.28 19.98
N LEU A 353 0.35 14.29 19.64
CA LEU A 353 -0.09 14.11 18.26
C LEU A 353 -0.93 15.29 17.78
N GLY A 354 -0.59 15.78 16.60
CA GLY A 354 -1.27 16.87 15.91
C GLY A 354 -2.23 16.38 14.83
N ILE A 355 -2.57 17.28 13.90
CA ILE A 355 -3.46 16.99 12.79
C ILE A 355 -2.75 16.17 11.69
N VAL A 356 -3.51 15.31 11.02
CA VAL A 356 -3.15 14.77 9.70
C VAL A 356 -3.93 15.53 8.64
N ARG A 357 -3.24 16.12 7.66
CA ARG A 357 -3.90 16.86 6.58
C ARG A 357 -3.15 16.79 5.26
N GLU A 358 -3.86 16.38 4.23
CA GLU A 358 -3.46 16.47 2.83
C GLU A 358 -4.16 17.65 2.14
N GLY A 359 -3.49 18.31 1.20
CA GLY A 359 -4.12 19.30 0.33
C GLY A 359 -3.12 20.12 -0.46
N PHE A 360 -3.54 21.30 -0.90
CA PHE A 360 -2.71 22.23 -1.67
C PHE A 360 -2.82 23.69 -1.20
N GLY A 361 -2.02 24.58 -1.79
CA GLY A 361 -1.98 25.98 -1.39
C GLY A 361 -1.22 26.15 -0.08
N THR A 362 -1.75 26.89 0.89
CA THR A 362 -1.08 27.07 2.20
C THR A 362 -1.70 26.19 3.27
N ILE A 363 -0.90 25.28 3.79
CA ILE A 363 -1.25 24.32 4.84
C ILE A 363 -0.43 24.68 6.08
N ILE A 364 -1.12 25.04 7.17
CA ILE A 364 -0.51 25.40 8.46
C ILE A 364 -0.93 24.39 9.52
N GLY A 365 0.04 23.69 10.10
CA GLY A 365 -0.12 22.83 11.25
C GLY A 365 -0.37 23.62 12.52
N THR A 366 0.07 23.06 13.62
CA THR A 366 -0.27 23.42 14.99
C THR A 366 1.01 23.63 15.80
N ALA A 367 0.98 23.31 17.09
CA ALA A 367 2.17 23.27 17.93
C ALA A 367 2.39 21.85 18.48
N GLN A 368 1.76 20.86 17.84
CA GLN A 368 1.79 19.43 18.11
C GLN A 368 2.48 18.75 16.92
N ASN A 369 2.75 17.45 17.02
CA ASN A 369 3.39 16.66 15.96
C ASN A 369 2.41 16.40 14.82
N ASP A 370 2.42 17.25 13.80
CA ASP A 370 1.50 17.18 12.67
C ASP A 370 2.04 16.30 11.53
N MET A 371 1.14 15.75 10.71
CA MET A 371 1.48 15.15 9.42
C MET A 371 0.79 15.93 8.31
N LEU A 372 1.58 16.64 7.51
CA LEU A 372 1.08 17.52 6.46
C LEU A 372 1.60 17.04 5.12
N SER A 373 0.71 16.82 4.15
CA SER A 373 1.08 16.38 2.81
C SER A 373 0.59 17.36 1.75
N GLY A 374 1.45 17.64 0.78
CA GLY A 374 1.07 18.29 -0.47
C GLY A 374 0.39 17.32 -1.43
N SER A 375 -0.54 17.81 -2.24
CA SER A 375 -1.16 17.03 -3.30
C SER A 375 -0.48 17.29 -4.66
N PHE A 376 -1.22 17.34 -5.76
CA PHE A 376 -0.69 17.52 -7.11
C PHE A 376 -0.45 18.98 -7.51
N LEU A 377 -1.05 19.94 -6.80
CA LEU A 377 -0.83 21.38 -7.03
C LEU A 377 0.31 21.91 -6.14
N ASP A 378 0.84 23.07 -6.52
CA ASP A 378 1.82 23.81 -5.73
C ASP A 378 1.34 24.02 -4.28
N THR A 379 2.23 23.69 -3.33
CA THR A 379 1.88 23.64 -1.92
C THR A 379 2.95 24.29 -1.04
N THR A 380 2.52 25.02 -0.02
CA THR A 380 3.36 25.52 1.06
C THR A 380 2.91 24.89 2.37
N LEU A 381 3.79 24.10 2.99
CA LEU A 381 3.58 23.44 4.28
C LEU A 381 4.32 24.18 5.39
N PHE A 382 3.61 24.51 6.47
CA PHE A 382 4.16 25.01 7.73
C PHE A 382 3.79 24.02 8.83
N GLY A 383 4.75 23.30 9.40
CA GLY A 383 4.54 22.37 10.52
C GLY A 383 4.17 23.13 11.79
N GLY A 384 5.10 23.94 12.29
CA GLY A 384 4.90 24.81 13.44
C GLY A 384 5.91 24.50 14.52
N ALA A 385 5.43 24.03 15.66
CA ALA A 385 6.29 23.46 16.69
C ALA A 385 5.86 22.00 16.92
N GLY A 386 6.74 21.17 17.44
CA GLY A 386 6.53 19.72 17.49
C GLY A 386 7.41 19.02 16.49
N ASP A 387 7.44 17.69 16.55
CA ASP A 387 8.15 16.84 15.58
C ASP A 387 7.20 16.59 14.39
N ASP A 388 7.28 17.41 13.34
CA ASP A 388 6.35 17.37 12.22
C ASP A 388 6.83 16.45 11.09
N ILE A 389 5.89 15.84 10.37
CA ILE A 389 6.14 15.08 9.14
C ILE A 389 5.55 15.87 7.97
N LEU A 390 6.42 16.42 7.11
CA LEU A 390 6.03 17.21 5.94
C LEU A 390 6.35 16.44 4.66
N ILE A 391 5.31 16.09 3.91
CA ILE A 391 5.40 15.24 2.71
C ILE A 391 5.20 16.09 1.46
N ALA A 392 6.16 16.03 0.54
CA ALA A 392 6.09 16.77 -0.72
C ALA A 392 4.96 16.24 -1.61
N GLY A 393 4.29 17.18 -2.28
CA GLY A 393 3.34 16.88 -3.35
C GLY A 393 4.03 16.60 -4.68
N VAL A 394 3.24 16.37 -5.74
CA VAL A 394 3.76 16.29 -7.12
C VAL A 394 4.12 17.69 -7.64
N GLY A 395 3.31 18.70 -7.32
CA GLY A 395 3.59 20.11 -7.65
C GLY A 395 4.70 20.72 -6.80
N ALA A 396 5.11 21.94 -7.15
CA ALA A 396 6.24 22.59 -6.49
C ALA A 396 5.93 22.81 -5.01
N THR A 397 6.77 22.28 -4.12
CA THR A 397 6.50 22.28 -2.69
C THR A 397 7.48 23.19 -1.93
N THR A 398 6.96 24.06 -1.07
CA THR A 398 7.75 24.82 -0.08
C THR A 398 7.43 24.35 1.32
N MET A 399 8.44 23.96 2.11
CA MET A 399 8.24 23.42 3.46
C MET A 399 8.98 24.24 4.51
N ASN A 400 8.38 24.36 5.69
CA ASN A 400 8.99 24.86 6.91
C ASN A 400 8.49 23.99 8.07
N GLY A 401 9.35 23.14 8.60
CA GLY A 401 9.02 22.26 9.73
C GLY A 401 8.79 23.11 10.98
N GLY A 402 9.84 23.77 11.45
CA GLY A 402 9.74 24.85 12.41
C GLY A 402 10.61 24.55 13.62
N ALA A 403 10.01 24.29 14.78
CA ALA A 403 10.77 23.91 15.97
C ALA A 403 10.42 22.49 16.40
N GLY A 404 11.41 21.60 16.39
CA GLY A 404 11.26 20.19 16.75
C GLY A 404 12.20 19.36 15.91
N ALA A 405 12.06 18.04 15.94
CA ALA A 405 12.76 17.15 15.03
C ALA A 405 11.84 16.79 13.86
N ASP A 406 11.95 17.54 12.78
CA ASP A 406 11.03 17.43 11.63
C ASP A 406 11.54 16.41 10.60
N ILE A 407 10.61 15.69 9.96
CA ILE A 407 10.89 14.77 8.85
C ILE A 407 10.31 15.37 7.57
N PHE A 408 11.18 15.70 6.62
CA PHE A 408 10.81 16.16 5.29
C PHE A 408 10.85 14.98 4.32
N VAL A 409 9.70 14.49 3.89
CA VAL A 409 9.56 13.34 2.99
C VAL A 409 9.43 13.82 1.55
N MET A 410 10.41 13.48 0.71
CA MET A 410 10.43 13.89 -0.69
C MET A 410 9.69 12.87 -1.55
N LYS A 411 9.02 13.38 -2.58
CA LYS A 411 8.42 12.56 -3.63
C LYS A 411 9.35 12.54 -4.84
N TYR A 412 9.55 11.38 -5.44
CA TYR A 412 10.33 11.26 -6.68
C TYR A 412 9.52 11.75 -7.88
N GLY A 413 10.18 12.42 -8.84
CA GLY A 413 9.51 12.96 -10.02
C GLY A 413 8.57 14.14 -9.76
N SER A 414 8.72 14.79 -8.59
CA SER A 414 7.97 16.01 -8.25
C SER A 414 8.64 17.26 -8.82
N ASP A 415 7.87 18.32 -8.97
CA ASP A 415 8.42 19.65 -9.21
C ASP A 415 9.38 20.11 -8.09
N PRO A 416 10.23 21.12 -8.34
CA PRO A 416 11.27 21.52 -7.41
C PRO A 416 10.75 21.84 -5.99
N THR A 417 11.43 21.28 -4.99
CA THR A 417 11.07 21.44 -3.59
C THR A 417 12.04 22.40 -2.87
N THR A 418 11.51 23.30 -2.03
CA THR A 418 12.30 24.19 -1.17
C THR A 418 11.99 23.98 0.31
N ILE A 419 12.98 23.59 1.10
CA ILE A 419 12.87 23.42 2.55
C ILE A 419 13.55 24.61 3.24
N ASN A 420 12.83 25.27 4.13
CA ASN A 420 13.29 26.45 4.85
C ASN A 420 13.46 26.16 6.33
N GLY A 421 14.62 26.52 6.87
CA GLY A 421 14.88 26.41 8.30
C GLY A 421 15.40 25.05 8.74
N PHE A 422 15.95 24.25 7.83
CA PHE A 422 16.47 22.90 8.15
C PHE A 422 17.59 22.97 9.19
N GLU A 423 17.42 22.25 10.29
CA GLU A 423 18.37 22.11 11.39
C GLU A 423 19.14 20.79 11.30
N ALA A 424 20.39 20.89 10.82
CA ALA A 424 21.27 19.74 10.65
C ALA A 424 21.50 18.96 11.97
N GLY A 425 21.31 17.64 11.91
CA GLY A 425 21.44 16.75 13.06
C GLY A 425 20.23 16.70 13.99
N ILE A 426 19.17 17.46 13.69
CA ILE A 426 17.88 17.40 14.37
C ILE A 426 16.81 16.97 13.36
N ASP A 427 16.70 17.69 12.25
CA ASP A 427 15.77 17.37 11.16
C ASP A 427 16.30 16.25 10.27
N ARG A 428 15.38 15.51 9.65
CA ARG A 428 15.67 14.46 8.67
C ARG A 428 15.12 14.82 7.30
N LEU A 429 15.98 14.74 6.28
CA LEU A 429 15.55 14.70 4.89
C LEU A 429 15.41 13.25 4.45
N ASP A 430 14.18 12.85 4.16
CA ASP A 430 13.81 11.50 3.74
C ASP A 430 13.63 11.48 2.22
N MET A 431 14.47 10.68 1.55
CA MET A 431 14.46 10.46 0.10
C MET A 431 14.43 8.96 -0.23
N PHE A 432 13.92 8.14 0.69
CA PHE A 432 14.05 6.68 0.59
C PHE A 432 13.18 6.08 -0.53
N ASP A 433 12.17 6.82 -0.98
CA ASP A 433 11.30 6.50 -2.13
C ASP A 433 11.98 6.65 -3.51
N TYR A 434 13.16 7.28 -3.55
CA TYR A 434 13.81 7.59 -4.82
C TYR A 434 14.37 6.31 -5.47
N PRO A 435 13.96 5.97 -6.70
CA PRO A 435 14.37 4.71 -7.33
C PRO A 435 15.89 4.56 -7.41
N LEU A 436 16.39 3.45 -6.89
CA LEU A 436 17.82 3.08 -6.88
C LEU A 436 18.73 4.06 -6.12
N LEU A 437 18.18 5.01 -5.34
CA LEU A 437 18.94 5.90 -4.50
C LEU A 437 19.26 5.22 -3.16
N ARG A 438 20.47 4.64 -3.04
CA ARG A 438 20.88 3.83 -1.87
C ARG A 438 21.90 4.52 -0.98
N THR A 439 22.58 5.56 -1.48
CA THR A 439 23.53 6.33 -0.68
C THR A 439 23.52 7.82 -1.06
N PRO A 440 23.84 8.73 -0.13
CA PRO A 440 24.03 10.14 -0.44
C PRO A 440 25.13 10.41 -1.48
N GLY A 441 26.04 9.46 -1.71
CA GLY A 441 27.11 9.57 -2.72
C GLY A 441 26.60 9.55 -4.16
N GLN A 442 25.35 9.15 -4.39
CA GLN A 442 24.69 9.19 -5.70
C GLN A 442 24.07 10.56 -6.00
N LEU A 443 24.00 11.46 -5.02
CA LEU A 443 23.43 12.80 -5.17
C LEU A 443 24.45 13.79 -5.71
N SER A 444 23.99 14.71 -6.56
CA SER A 444 24.71 15.96 -6.82
C SER A 444 24.43 16.91 -5.66
N PHE A 445 25.43 17.12 -4.80
CA PHE A 445 25.31 17.96 -3.62
C PHE A 445 26.16 19.22 -3.76
N THR A 446 25.51 20.37 -3.91
CA THR A 446 26.17 21.68 -4.05
C THR A 446 25.82 22.60 -2.90
N ALA A 447 26.79 22.90 -2.04
CA ALA A 447 26.61 23.88 -0.97
C ALA A 447 26.26 25.26 -1.56
N THR A 448 25.24 25.91 -1.00
CA THR A 448 24.84 27.29 -1.33
C THR A 448 25.28 28.24 -0.22
N ALA A 449 25.13 29.55 -0.42
CA ALA A 449 25.49 30.53 0.62
C ALA A 449 24.68 30.38 1.93
N LYS A 450 23.50 29.73 1.88
CA LYS A 450 22.56 29.60 3.02
C LYS A 450 22.15 28.16 3.33
N GLY A 451 22.73 27.17 2.64
CA GLY A 451 22.41 25.77 2.83
C GLY A 451 22.98 24.92 1.71
N ALA A 452 22.14 24.16 0.99
CA ALA A 452 22.55 23.30 -0.11
C ALA A 452 21.51 23.20 -1.21
N ARG A 453 21.96 22.79 -2.40
CA ARG A 453 21.14 22.32 -3.51
C ARG A 453 21.49 20.86 -3.74
N ILE A 454 20.47 20.02 -3.74
CA ILE A 454 20.56 18.56 -3.88
C ILE A 454 19.83 18.22 -5.17
N GLU A 455 20.46 17.43 -6.03
CA GLU A 455 19.84 16.95 -7.27
C GLU A 455 20.04 15.44 -7.41
N PHE A 456 19.01 14.79 -7.92
CA PHE A 456 19.03 13.40 -8.35
C PHE A 456 18.25 13.30 -9.66
N PHE A 457 18.95 13.02 -10.76
CA PHE A 457 18.42 13.21 -12.11
C PHE A 457 17.82 14.61 -12.31
N ASP A 458 16.53 14.70 -12.61
CA ASP A 458 15.81 15.96 -12.85
C ASP A 458 15.17 16.53 -11.57
N ASP A 459 15.13 15.76 -10.47
CA ASP A 459 14.60 16.23 -9.19
C ASP A 459 15.56 17.19 -8.51
N VAL A 460 14.99 18.27 -7.97
CA VAL A 460 15.73 19.38 -7.38
C VAL A 460 15.17 19.73 -6.01
N ILE A 461 16.04 19.68 -5.01
CA ILE A 461 15.73 20.11 -3.65
C ILE A 461 16.66 21.27 -3.25
N ILE A 462 16.06 22.38 -2.82
CA ILE A 462 16.76 23.52 -2.23
C ILE A 462 16.59 23.47 -0.71
N LEU A 463 17.69 23.29 0.01
CA LEU A 463 17.72 23.22 1.45
C LEU A 463 18.30 24.52 2.01
N ASN A 464 17.50 25.31 2.72
CA ASN A 464 17.95 26.51 3.43
C ASN A 464 18.11 26.20 4.92
N SER A 465 19.34 26.35 5.45
CA SER A 465 19.66 26.04 6.85
C SER A 465 19.01 27.03 7.82
N SER A 466 18.57 26.54 8.98
CA SER A 466 18.16 27.37 10.13
C SER A 466 19.24 28.37 10.55
N SER A 467 20.52 27.99 10.44
CA SER A 467 21.66 28.83 10.80
C SER A 467 22.04 29.86 9.71
N GLY A 468 21.42 29.79 8.52
CA GLY A 468 21.73 30.65 7.38
C GLY A 468 23.12 30.45 6.78
N ARG A 469 23.79 29.33 7.07
CA ARG A 469 25.12 28.97 6.58
C ARG A 469 25.03 27.83 5.55
N PRO A 470 26.07 27.64 4.72
CA PRO A 470 26.17 26.48 3.85
C PRO A 470 26.07 25.17 4.63
N LEU A 471 25.43 24.15 4.04
CA LEU A 471 25.36 22.78 4.56
C LEU A 471 26.28 21.86 3.77
N THR A 472 26.80 20.83 4.43
CA THR A 472 27.51 19.71 3.80
C THR A 472 26.62 18.47 3.74
N SER A 473 26.91 17.52 2.85
CA SER A 473 26.12 16.29 2.77
C SER A 473 26.16 15.48 4.07
N ALA A 474 27.28 15.49 4.79
CA ALA A 474 27.42 14.82 6.08
C ALA A 474 26.60 15.48 7.20
N GLU A 475 26.33 16.78 7.12
CA GLU A 475 25.44 17.48 8.06
C GLU A 475 23.96 17.16 7.78
N VAL A 476 23.59 16.86 6.54
CA VAL A 476 22.21 16.52 6.14
C VAL A 476 21.90 15.04 6.36
N PHE A 477 22.83 14.16 5.96
CA PHE A 477 22.61 12.70 5.91
C PHE A 477 23.46 11.93 6.92
N GLY A 478 24.29 12.57 7.74
CA GLY A 478 25.17 11.87 8.68
C GLY A 478 26.09 10.86 7.97
N ALA A 479 26.00 9.60 8.38
CA ALA A 479 26.78 8.50 7.81
C ALA A 479 26.20 7.91 6.50
N GLY A 480 24.94 8.20 6.18
CA GLY A 480 24.23 7.58 5.07
C GLY A 480 22.70 7.68 5.22
N PHE A 481 21.96 7.00 4.36
CA PHE A 481 20.52 6.83 4.56
C PHE A 481 20.28 5.84 5.70
N GLY A 482 19.38 6.20 6.62
CA GLY A 482 19.10 5.44 7.84
C GLY A 482 17.72 4.80 7.89
N GLY A 483 16.95 4.86 6.80
CA GLY A 483 15.63 4.23 6.69
C GLY A 483 15.62 3.07 5.69
N PRO A 484 14.43 2.52 5.41
CA PRO A 484 14.28 1.36 4.55
C PRO A 484 14.60 1.68 3.09
N ASP A 485 14.75 0.63 2.29
CA ASP A 485 14.80 0.78 0.85
C ASP A 485 13.38 0.64 0.28
N HIS A 486 12.82 1.72 -0.25
CA HIS A 486 11.58 1.61 -1.02
C HIS A 486 11.88 1.03 -2.42
N VAL A 487 10.94 0.23 -2.89
CA VAL A 487 10.94 -0.38 -4.22
C VAL A 487 9.66 0.08 -4.91
N PRO A 488 9.74 0.60 -6.15
CA PRO A 488 8.55 0.97 -6.89
C PRO A 488 7.59 -0.20 -7.00
N VAL A 489 6.35 0.01 -6.56
CA VAL A 489 5.27 -0.99 -6.66
C VAL A 489 4.62 -1.00 -8.03
N ASP A 490 4.63 0.16 -8.69
CA ASP A 490 4.39 0.30 -10.12
C ASP A 490 5.74 0.59 -10.79
N PHE A 491 6.28 -0.42 -11.43
CA PHE A 491 7.52 -0.31 -12.19
C PHE A 491 7.32 0.40 -13.54
N GLY A 492 6.07 0.74 -13.90
CA GLY A 492 5.71 1.09 -15.25
C GLY A 492 6.12 0.01 -16.25
N ASP A 493 5.91 0.28 -17.52
CA ASP A 493 6.52 -0.55 -18.57
C ASP A 493 8.01 -0.22 -18.65
N PHE A 494 8.86 -1.00 -17.96
CA PHE A 494 10.31 -0.96 -18.16
C PHE A 494 10.66 -1.52 -19.54
N GLY A 495 10.38 -0.73 -20.58
CA GLY A 495 10.89 -0.99 -21.93
C GLY A 495 10.46 -2.35 -22.48
N GLY A 496 9.15 -2.55 -22.62
CA GLY A 496 8.55 -3.46 -23.56
C GLY A 496 8.63 -4.91 -23.15
N LEU A 497 7.52 -5.42 -22.59
CA LEU A 497 6.92 -6.68 -23.01
C LEU A 497 5.42 -6.68 -22.64
N ASP A 498 4.61 -6.49 -23.68
CA ASP A 498 3.19 -6.86 -23.86
C ASP A 498 2.18 -6.36 -22.80
N PRO A 499 1.73 -5.08 -22.90
CA PRO A 499 0.52 -4.68 -22.18
C PRO A 499 -0.64 -5.54 -22.65
N GLY A 500 -1.38 -6.11 -21.70
CA GLY A 500 -2.70 -6.69 -21.95
C GLY A 500 -3.47 -5.75 -22.89
N SER A 501 -3.86 -6.28 -24.04
CA SER A 501 -4.34 -5.41 -25.11
C SER A 501 -5.82 -5.60 -25.34
N SER A 502 -6.61 -4.56 -25.08
CA SER A 502 -7.89 -4.44 -25.74
C SER A 502 -7.74 -3.96 -27.17
N ASN A 503 -8.77 -4.21 -27.97
CA ASN A 503 -8.83 -3.77 -29.36
C ASN A 503 -8.87 -2.24 -29.53
N GLY A 504 -8.95 -1.46 -28.45
CA GLY A 504 -9.30 -0.04 -28.49
C GLY A 504 -10.68 0.20 -29.11
N VAL A 505 -11.15 1.45 -29.05
CA VAL A 505 -12.30 1.94 -29.82
C VAL A 505 -11.74 2.88 -30.88
N LEU A 506 -12.27 2.86 -32.11
CA LEU A 506 -11.94 3.79 -33.20
C LEU A 506 -13.04 4.84 -33.31
N GLY A 507 -12.67 6.11 -33.48
CA GLY A 507 -13.62 7.22 -33.61
C GLY A 507 -14.00 7.80 -32.25
N ASP A 508 -15.24 8.27 -32.12
CA ASP A 508 -15.70 8.97 -30.91
C ASP A 508 -15.67 8.01 -29.70
N VAL A 509 -14.95 8.41 -28.67
CA VAL A 509 -14.78 7.70 -27.41
C VAL A 509 -15.24 8.61 -26.28
N SER A 510 -16.27 8.16 -25.58
CA SER A 510 -16.64 8.81 -24.32
C SER A 510 -15.70 8.35 -23.21
N ILE A 511 -15.03 9.30 -22.60
CA ILE A 511 -14.14 9.12 -21.46
C ILE A 511 -14.94 9.43 -20.21
N ASN A 512 -15.05 8.45 -19.33
CA ASN A 512 -15.69 8.62 -18.04
C ASN A 512 -14.94 7.78 -16.99
N SER A 513 -14.63 8.39 -15.85
CA SER A 513 -13.87 7.71 -14.79
C SER A 513 -14.66 6.59 -14.10
N GLU A 514 -16.00 6.68 -14.02
CA GLU A 514 -16.86 5.74 -13.28
C GLU A 514 -17.53 4.69 -14.17
N THR A 515 -17.93 5.05 -15.39
CA THR A 515 -18.61 4.13 -16.31
C THR A 515 -17.58 3.39 -17.15
N GLY A 516 -17.58 2.07 -17.09
CA GLY A 516 -16.61 1.24 -17.81
C GLY A 516 -16.67 1.44 -19.32
N ASN A 517 -15.50 1.65 -19.93
CA ASN A 517 -15.28 1.66 -21.36
C ASN A 517 -14.12 0.71 -21.71
N ALA A 518 -14.42 -0.54 -22.07
CA ALA A 518 -13.41 -1.55 -22.43
C ALA A 518 -12.43 -1.12 -23.56
N GLY A 519 -12.75 -0.07 -24.32
CA GLY A 519 -11.83 0.57 -25.27
C GLY A 519 -10.63 1.24 -24.62
N LEU A 520 -10.76 1.66 -23.36
CA LEU A 520 -9.72 2.31 -22.57
C LEU A 520 -8.95 1.34 -21.68
N SER A 521 -9.29 0.05 -21.63
CA SER A 521 -8.56 -0.87 -20.75
C SER A 521 -7.05 -0.82 -21.00
N ASP A 522 -6.25 -0.81 -19.92
CA ASP A 522 -4.79 -0.69 -19.95
C ASP A 522 -4.24 0.62 -20.53
N ALA A 523 -5.09 1.59 -20.88
CA ALA A 523 -4.65 2.91 -21.28
C ALA A 523 -4.07 3.66 -20.07
N GLU A 524 -3.00 4.40 -20.31
CA GLU A 524 -2.45 5.34 -19.35
C GLU A 524 -3.20 6.67 -19.49
N ILE A 525 -3.90 7.06 -18.44
CA ILE A 525 -4.67 8.30 -18.35
C ILE A 525 -3.80 9.33 -17.64
N ARG A 526 -3.47 10.41 -18.33
CA ARG A 526 -2.62 11.50 -17.82
C ARG A 526 -3.46 12.76 -17.68
N PHE A 527 -3.57 13.29 -16.46
CA PHE A 527 -4.26 14.53 -16.19
C PHE A 527 -3.28 15.56 -15.61
N THR A 528 -3.15 16.71 -16.26
CA THR A 528 -2.31 17.82 -15.81
C THR A 528 -3.20 18.98 -15.38
N PRO A 529 -3.48 19.13 -14.08
CA PRO A 529 -4.27 20.24 -13.58
C PRO A 529 -3.54 21.58 -13.76
N ASP A 530 -4.31 22.64 -13.94
CA ASP A 530 -3.77 24.00 -14.13
C ASP A 530 -2.86 24.41 -12.96
N GLY A 531 -1.59 24.65 -13.28
CA GLY A 531 -0.58 25.07 -12.29
C GLY A 531 -0.14 23.96 -11.33
N GLY A 532 -0.37 22.68 -11.67
CA GLY A 532 0.16 21.52 -10.96
C GLY A 532 0.96 20.58 -11.85
N GLY A 533 1.45 19.51 -11.23
CA GLY A 533 2.14 18.41 -11.92
C GLY A 533 1.17 17.39 -12.52
N THR A 534 1.64 16.64 -13.52
CA THR A 534 0.87 15.59 -14.19
C THR A 534 0.62 14.39 -13.27
N ILE A 535 -0.64 13.97 -13.17
CA ILE A 535 -1.08 12.73 -12.56
C ILE A 535 -1.20 11.68 -13.66
N SER A 536 -0.70 10.47 -13.44
CA SER A 536 -0.85 9.36 -14.37
C SER A 536 -1.44 8.14 -13.65
N VAL A 537 -2.48 7.54 -14.23
CA VAL A 537 -3.13 6.33 -13.72
C VAL A 537 -3.43 5.37 -14.87
N ARG A 538 -3.40 4.06 -14.59
CA ARG A 538 -3.78 3.05 -15.59
C ARG A 538 -5.25 2.70 -15.44
N ALA A 539 -5.97 2.67 -16.56
CA ALA A 539 -7.35 2.21 -16.59
C ALA A 539 -7.44 0.68 -16.42
N ASP A 540 -8.44 0.21 -15.67
CA ASP A 540 -8.65 -1.20 -15.36
C ASP A 540 -9.17 -2.02 -16.57
N GLU A 541 -9.45 -3.31 -16.38
CA GLU A 541 -9.96 -4.20 -17.45
C GLU A 541 -11.30 -3.74 -18.06
N ASP A 542 -12.11 -3.04 -17.28
CA ASP A 542 -13.37 -2.43 -17.72
C ASP A 542 -13.14 -1.03 -18.32
N GLY A 543 -11.90 -0.53 -18.30
CA GLY A 543 -11.50 0.81 -18.75
C GLY A 543 -11.95 1.95 -17.84
N ARG A 544 -12.22 1.66 -16.56
CA ARG A 544 -12.43 2.66 -15.50
C ARG A 544 -11.09 3.11 -14.95
N PHE A 545 -11.06 4.31 -14.37
CA PHE A 545 -9.85 4.85 -13.76
C PHE A 545 -10.21 5.83 -12.65
N ASP A 546 -9.32 5.93 -11.66
CA ASP A 546 -9.45 6.84 -10.53
C ASP A 546 -8.19 7.71 -10.51
N LEU A 547 -8.34 9.03 -10.72
CA LEU A 547 -7.22 9.99 -10.71
C LEU A 547 -6.71 10.27 -9.29
N GLY A 548 -7.39 9.78 -8.25
CA GLY A 548 -7.05 10.02 -6.85
C GLY A 548 -7.17 11.49 -6.45
N LEU A 549 -7.99 12.28 -7.15
CA LEU A 549 -8.20 13.68 -6.84
C LEU A 549 -9.11 13.82 -5.59
N PRO A 550 -8.83 14.77 -4.69
CA PRO A 550 -9.72 15.09 -3.57
C PRO A 550 -11.03 15.70 -4.10
N SER A 551 -12.06 15.77 -3.26
CA SER A 551 -13.30 16.45 -3.61
C SER A 551 -13.05 17.92 -3.97
N GLY A 552 -13.68 18.41 -5.03
CA GLY A 552 -13.40 19.73 -5.59
C GLY A 552 -13.60 19.81 -7.10
N THR A 553 -13.20 20.93 -7.69
CA THR A 553 -13.25 21.15 -9.15
C THR A 553 -11.85 21.50 -9.64
N PHE A 554 -11.37 20.76 -10.62
CA PHE A 554 -10.04 20.89 -11.19
C PHE A 554 -10.13 21.03 -12.70
N GLU A 555 -9.65 22.15 -13.23
CA GLU A 555 -9.47 22.36 -14.66
C GLU A 555 -8.05 21.94 -15.05
N GLY A 556 -7.88 21.37 -16.24
CA GLY A 556 -6.58 20.95 -16.74
C GLY A 556 -6.64 20.17 -18.04
N GLU A 557 -5.48 19.71 -18.49
CA GLU A 557 -5.31 18.96 -19.74
C GLU A 557 -5.37 17.45 -19.48
N LEU A 558 -6.23 16.74 -20.20
CA LEU A 558 -6.28 15.28 -20.22
C LEU A 558 -5.58 14.76 -21.48
N ASP A 559 -4.62 13.86 -21.32
CA ASP A 559 -4.01 13.08 -22.40
C ASP A 559 -4.19 11.58 -22.12
N ILE A 560 -4.34 10.79 -23.19
CA ILE A 560 -4.51 9.34 -23.08
C ILE A 560 -3.47 8.66 -23.94
N VAL A 561 -2.63 7.84 -23.32
CA VAL A 561 -1.60 7.07 -24.00
C VAL A 561 -2.00 5.60 -24.02
N LYS A 562 -2.11 5.02 -25.22
CA LYS A 562 -2.45 3.61 -25.38
C LYS A 562 -1.67 2.99 -26.56
N THR A 563 -0.92 1.94 -26.28
CA THR A 563 -0.11 1.23 -27.29
C THR A 563 -0.96 0.28 -28.14
N TYR A 564 -0.59 0.09 -29.42
CA TYR A 564 -1.23 -0.92 -30.28
C TYR A 564 -0.75 -2.32 -29.94
N SER A 565 -1.66 -3.28 -29.98
CA SER A 565 -1.29 -4.70 -29.91
C SER A 565 -1.36 -5.39 -31.25
N THR A 566 -0.27 -6.08 -31.56
CA THR A 566 -0.17 -6.91 -32.76
C THR A 566 -1.15 -8.08 -32.76
N ALA A 567 -1.72 -8.47 -31.61
CA ALA A 567 -2.79 -9.46 -31.54
C ALA A 567 -4.13 -8.95 -32.12
N SER A 568 -4.36 -7.63 -32.11
CA SER A 568 -5.60 -7.00 -32.58
C SER A 568 -5.85 -7.22 -34.08
N SER A 569 -4.80 -7.43 -34.87
CA SER A 569 -4.86 -7.61 -36.33
C SER A 569 -5.57 -6.47 -37.10
N LYS A 570 -5.78 -5.31 -36.46
CA LYS A 570 -6.45 -4.14 -37.06
C LYS A 570 -5.58 -3.42 -38.09
N ILE A 571 -4.26 -3.46 -37.92
CA ILE A 571 -3.32 -2.95 -38.92
C ILE A 571 -2.99 -4.07 -39.88
N THR A 572 -3.20 -3.84 -41.17
CA THR A 572 -3.04 -4.84 -42.23
C THR A 572 -2.08 -4.37 -43.32
N ALA A 573 -1.66 -5.31 -44.18
CA ALA A 573 -0.89 -4.96 -45.37
C ALA A 573 -1.70 -4.12 -46.37
N LEU A 574 -3.03 -4.09 -46.25
CA LEU A 574 -3.89 -3.25 -47.08
C LEU A 574 -3.72 -1.77 -46.71
N ASP A 575 -3.57 -1.44 -45.43
CA ASP A 575 -3.33 -0.07 -44.95
C ASP A 575 -2.05 0.51 -45.56
N ALA A 576 -0.96 -0.26 -45.54
CA ALA A 576 0.29 0.12 -46.19
C ALA A 576 0.11 0.42 -47.68
N LEU A 577 -0.73 -0.34 -48.38
CA LEU A 577 -1.02 -0.09 -49.79
C LEU A 577 -1.77 1.25 -49.97
N GLN A 578 -2.68 1.61 -49.07
CA GLN A 578 -3.39 2.89 -49.14
C GLN A 578 -2.46 4.06 -48.83
N VAL A 579 -1.58 3.93 -47.82
CA VAL A 579 -0.55 4.93 -47.52
C VAL A 579 0.38 5.14 -48.71
N LEU A 580 0.79 4.07 -49.41
CA LEU A 580 1.56 4.20 -50.65
C LEU A 580 0.81 5.00 -51.72
N ARG A 581 -0.50 4.79 -51.88
CA ARG A 581 -1.32 5.55 -52.83
C ARG A 581 -1.37 7.03 -52.45
N ILE A 582 -1.64 7.33 -51.18
CA ILE A 582 -1.67 8.71 -50.66
C ILE A 582 -0.32 9.40 -50.89
N SER A 583 0.79 8.70 -50.61
CA SER A 583 2.16 9.25 -50.75
C SER A 583 2.49 9.69 -52.18
N VAL A 584 1.86 9.10 -53.20
CA VAL A 584 2.03 9.45 -54.62
C VAL A 584 0.90 10.34 -55.17
N GLY A 585 0.03 10.84 -54.30
CA GLY A 585 -1.08 11.74 -54.66
C GLY A 585 -2.27 11.03 -55.30
N LEU A 586 -2.43 9.73 -55.06
CA LEU A 586 -3.62 8.97 -55.45
C LEU A 586 -4.54 8.81 -54.25
N ASP A 587 -5.85 8.89 -54.50
CA ASP A 587 -6.85 8.58 -53.49
C ASP A 587 -6.76 7.10 -53.07
N PRO A 588 -7.02 6.76 -51.80
CA PRO A 588 -7.31 5.41 -51.36
C PRO A 588 -8.35 4.70 -52.23
N THR A 589 -8.42 3.37 -52.12
CA THR A 589 -9.34 2.57 -52.95
C THR A 589 -10.83 2.89 -52.73
N TRP A 590 -11.18 3.57 -51.64
CA TRP A 590 -12.54 3.96 -51.28
C TRP A 590 -12.88 5.43 -51.58
N GLY A 591 -11.93 6.23 -52.08
CA GLY A 591 -12.13 7.66 -52.34
C GLY A 591 -11.13 8.52 -51.57
N PRO A 592 -11.30 9.86 -51.58
CA PRO A 592 -10.38 10.79 -50.93
C PRO A 592 -10.23 10.48 -49.44
N ALA A 593 -8.98 10.49 -48.96
CA ALA A 593 -8.66 10.29 -47.55
C ALA A 593 -9.22 11.45 -46.71
N THR A 594 -9.86 11.13 -45.58
CA THR A 594 -10.26 12.12 -44.59
C THR A 594 -9.04 12.60 -43.78
N PRO A 595 -9.14 13.72 -43.04
CA PRO A 595 -8.08 14.15 -42.13
C PRO A 595 -7.62 13.06 -41.15
N GLU A 596 -8.55 12.28 -40.60
CA GLU A 596 -8.27 11.18 -39.68
C GLU A 596 -7.51 10.05 -40.37
N ASN A 597 -7.86 9.75 -41.63
CA ASN A 597 -7.07 8.81 -42.43
C ASN A 597 -5.63 9.31 -42.67
N LEU A 598 -5.43 10.62 -42.80
CA LEU A 598 -4.11 11.21 -42.99
C LEU A 598 -3.28 11.21 -41.70
N ILE A 599 -3.92 11.39 -40.54
CA ILE A 599 -3.30 11.19 -39.22
C ILE A 599 -2.89 9.72 -39.07
N ALA A 600 -3.81 8.78 -39.32
CA ALA A 600 -3.51 7.35 -39.25
C ALA A 600 -2.40 6.94 -40.23
N ALA A 601 -2.30 7.60 -41.37
CA ALA A 601 -1.28 7.33 -42.38
C ALA A 601 0.12 7.83 -42.02
N ASP A 602 0.25 8.79 -41.09
CA ASP A 602 1.53 9.33 -40.62
C ASP A 602 1.97 8.62 -39.32
N ILE A 603 2.22 7.31 -39.43
CA ILE A 603 2.65 6.49 -38.28
C ILE A 603 4.03 6.90 -37.75
N THR A 604 4.87 7.54 -38.58
CA THR A 604 6.16 8.06 -38.14
C THR A 604 6.05 9.40 -37.40
N GLN A 605 4.87 10.04 -37.47
CA GLN A 605 4.57 11.33 -36.88
C GLN A 605 5.55 12.43 -37.33
N ASP A 606 6.04 12.35 -38.57
CA ASP A 606 7.00 13.32 -39.12
C ASP A 606 6.30 14.55 -39.77
N GLY A 607 4.97 14.51 -39.79
CA GLY A 607 4.09 15.53 -40.34
C GLY A 607 3.76 15.34 -41.81
N ARG A 608 4.12 14.21 -42.42
CA ARG A 608 3.88 13.90 -43.84
C ARG A 608 3.55 12.44 -44.07
N VAL A 609 2.62 12.19 -44.98
CA VAL A 609 2.33 10.82 -45.44
C VAL A 609 3.28 10.45 -46.57
N THR A 610 4.20 9.51 -46.30
CA THR A 610 5.25 9.10 -47.23
C THR A 610 5.30 7.57 -47.43
N ALA A 611 6.19 7.12 -48.32
CA ALA A 611 6.45 5.69 -48.48
C ALA A 611 7.17 5.08 -47.26
N LEU A 612 7.76 5.90 -46.37
CA LEU A 612 8.35 5.43 -45.13
C LEU A 612 7.26 4.95 -44.16
N ASP A 613 6.15 5.68 -44.06
CA ASP A 613 5.02 5.30 -43.22
C ASP A 613 4.43 3.96 -43.65
N ALA A 614 4.27 3.75 -44.97
CA ALA A 614 3.83 2.47 -45.50
C ALA A 614 4.80 1.32 -45.19
N LEU A 615 6.11 1.60 -45.16
CA LEU A 615 7.11 0.60 -44.78
C LEU A 615 6.98 0.25 -43.30
N VAL A 616 6.81 1.25 -42.43
CA VAL A 616 6.60 1.04 -40.99
C VAL A 616 5.33 0.22 -40.75
N ILE A 617 4.22 0.53 -41.42
CA ILE A 617 2.99 -0.27 -41.34
C ILE A 617 3.25 -1.72 -41.73
N LEU A 618 3.99 -1.97 -42.84
CA LEU A 618 4.35 -3.34 -43.23
C LEU A 618 5.21 -4.04 -42.18
N GLN A 619 6.19 -3.34 -41.59
CA GLN A 619 7.02 -3.88 -40.50
C GLN A 619 6.15 -4.28 -39.30
N THR A 620 5.21 -3.43 -38.90
CA THR A 620 4.23 -3.72 -37.82
C THR A 620 3.41 -4.97 -38.14
N VAL A 621 2.89 -5.09 -39.36
CA VAL A 621 2.08 -6.25 -39.81
C VAL A 621 2.87 -7.56 -39.77
N VAL A 622 4.15 -7.53 -40.15
CA VAL A 622 5.00 -8.74 -40.17
C VAL A 622 5.84 -8.91 -38.89
N GLN A 623 5.56 -8.12 -37.85
CA GLN A 623 6.24 -8.14 -36.55
C GLN A 623 7.77 -7.98 -36.66
N LEU A 624 8.22 -7.13 -37.60
CA LEU A 624 9.62 -6.73 -37.69
C LEU A 624 9.89 -5.51 -36.80
N PRO A 625 11.05 -5.43 -36.14
CA PRO A 625 11.43 -4.28 -35.34
C PRO A 625 11.39 -2.98 -36.15
N THR A 626 10.88 -1.92 -35.52
CA THR A 626 10.78 -0.56 -36.04
C THR A 626 11.13 0.42 -34.93
N ALA A 627 11.55 1.63 -35.29
CA ALA A 627 11.77 2.73 -34.33
C ALA A 627 10.48 3.52 -34.05
N TYR A 628 9.37 3.15 -34.70
CA TYR A 628 8.08 3.83 -34.65
C TYR A 628 7.02 2.79 -34.33
N ASP A 629 6.51 2.83 -33.10
CA ASP A 629 5.48 1.90 -32.64
C ASP A 629 4.09 2.41 -33.04
N ALA A 630 3.24 1.47 -33.45
CA ALA A 630 1.83 1.77 -33.62
C ALA A 630 1.21 2.07 -32.25
N LYS A 631 0.38 3.11 -32.19
CA LYS A 631 -0.31 3.53 -30.98
C LYS A 631 -1.63 4.19 -31.32
N TRP A 632 -2.49 4.27 -30.32
CA TRP A 632 -3.69 5.08 -30.34
C TRP A 632 -3.32 6.50 -29.96
N VAL A 633 -3.85 7.47 -30.69
CA VAL A 633 -3.82 8.89 -30.32
C VAL A 633 -5.25 9.33 -30.05
N PHE A 634 -5.43 10.19 -29.05
CA PHE A 634 -6.73 10.71 -28.64
C PHE A 634 -6.70 12.22 -28.80
N LEU A 635 -7.66 12.75 -29.54
CA LEU A 635 -7.81 14.16 -29.84
C LEU A 635 -9.12 14.65 -29.24
N ASP A 636 -9.20 15.93 -28.92
CA ASP A 636 -10.47 16.58 -28.61
C ASP A 636 -11.48 16.37 -29.75
N ASP A 637 -12.73 16.04 -29.44
CA ASP A 637 -13.80 15.83 -30.43
C ASP A 637 -14.09 17.10 -31.25
N ASP A 638 -13.81 18.28 -30.70
CA ASP A 638 -13.94 19.58 -31.35
C ASP A 638 -12.67 20.02 -32.12
N THR A 639 -11.66 19.14 -32.26
CA THR A 639 -10.40 19.48 -32.95
C THR A 639 -10.65 19.90 -34.41
N ASP A 640 -10.16 21.07 -34.81
CA ASP A 640 -10.21 21.53 -36.22
C ASP A 640 -9.17 20.80 -37.08
N LEU A 641 -9.60 19.74 -37.77
CA LEU A 641 -8.76 18.96 -38.68
C LEU A 641 -8.76 19.48 -40.12
N SER A 642 -9.42 20.62 -40.43
CA SER A 642 -9.61 21.09 -41.81
C SER A 642 -8.31 21.50 -42.52
N GLY A 643 -7.25 21.78 -41.76
CA GLY A 643 -5.91 22.12 -42.27
C GLY A 643 -5.01 20.93 -42.59
N ILE A 644 -5.44 19.70 -42.29
CA ILE A 644 -4.64 18.50 -42.48
C ILE A 644 -4.62 18.08 -43.94
N THR A 645 -3.40 17.83 -44.44
CA THR A 645 -3.16 17.30 -45.79
C THR A 645 -2.02 16.28 -45.72
N ALA A 646 -1.88 15.44 -46.75
CA ALA A 646 -0.76 14.48 -46.83
C ALA A 646 0.65 15.12 -46.74
N ARG A 647 0.78 16.46 -46.87
CA ARG A 647 2.05 17.19 -46.74
C ARG A 647 2.17 18.01 -45.45
N ASN A 648 1.13 18.02 -44.63
CA ASN A 648 1.02 18.75 -43.38
C ASN A 648 0.03 18.03 -42.46
N VAL A 649 0.52 17.02 -41.75
CA VAL A 649 -0.22 16.25 -40.75
C VAL A 649 0.23 16.74 -39.37
N ARG A 650 -0.38 17.82 -38.90
CA ARG A 650 -0.11 18.39 -37.57
C ARG A 650 -1.41 18.42 -36.79
N TYR A 651 -1.38 17.86 -35.60
CA TYR A 651 -2.49 17.77 -34.66
C TYR A 651 -1.94 17.85 -33.24
N GLU A 652 -2.81 18.22 -32.30
CA GLU A 652 -2.55 18.16 -30.86
C GLU A 652 -3.33 16.97 -30.31
N THR A 653 -2.75 16.29 -29.31
CA THR A 653 -3.43 15.24 -28.56
C THR A 653 -3.94 15.80 -27.25
N GLY A 654 -4.90 15.11 -26.66
CA GLY A 654 -5.51 15.56 -25.41
C GLY A 654 -6.66 16.54 -25.62
N THR A 655 -7.26 16.95 -24.50
CA THR A 655 -8.39 17.89 -24.43
C THR A 655 -8.40 18.59 -23.07
N ASP A 656 -8.87 19.83 -23.05
CA ASP A 656 -9.11 20.56 -21.80
C ASP A 656 -10.36 20.00 -21.11
N VAL A 657 -10.23 19.58 -19.87
CA VAL A 657 -11.33 19.00 -19.09
C VAL A 657 -11.54 19.71 -17.76
N THR A 658 -12.74 19.54 -17.22
CA THR A 658 -13.04 19.87 -15.83
C THR A 658 -13.39 18.59 -15.09
N VAL A 659 -12.60 18.26 -14.07
CA VAL A 659 -12.86 17.13 -13.16
C VAL A 659 -13.60 17.66 -11.94
N MET A 660 -14.76 17.09 -11.63
CA MET A 660 -15.59 17.49 -10.49
C MET A 660 -15.75 16.31 -9.54
N ASP A 661 -15.30 16.47 -8.30
CA ASP A 661 -15.33 15.44 -7.26
C ASP A 661 -14.76 14.10 -7.76
N ASN A 662 -13.60 14.19 -8.43
CA ASN A 662 -12.88 13.06 -9.06
C ASN A 662 -13.64 12.36 -10.20
N ILE A 663 -14.78 12.92 -10.63
CA ILE A 663 -15.53 12.47 -11.80
C ILE A 663 -15.08 13.28 -13.00
N LEU A 664 -14.51 12.58 -13.98
CA LEU A 664 -14.13 13.13 -15.27
C LEU A 664 -15.14 12.64 -16.31
N THR A 665 -15.65 13.53 -17.15
CA THR A 665 -16.42 13.14 -18.33
C THR A 665 -16.08 14.06 -19.50
N THR A 666 -15.60 13.48 -20.59
CA THR A 666 -15.34 14.19 -21.86
C THR A 666 -15.49 13.24 -23.03
N ASP A 667 -15.66 13.77 -24.24
CA ASP A 667 -15.65 12.99 -25.47
C ASP A 667 -14.36 13.32 -26.24
N MET A 668 -13.72 12.29 -26.80
CA MET A 668 -12.49 12.40 -27.57
C MET A 668 -12.59 11.57 -28.83
N THR A 669 -11.93 11.97 -29.90
CA THR A 669 -11.76 11.13 -31.09
C THR A 669 -10.48 10.30 -30.98
N SER A 670 -10.59 8.98 -31.02
CA SER A 670 -9.42 8.08 -31.06
C SER A 670 -9.05 7.67 -32.48
N ILE A 671 -7.75 7.67 -32.78
CA ILE A 671 -7.19 7.27 -34.07
C ILE A 671 -6.07 6.26 -33.83
N LEU A 672 -6.13 5.10 -34.48
CA LEU A 672 -5.05 4.12 -34.48
C LEU A 672 -4.04 4.45 -35.59
N LEU A 673 -2.83 4.85 -35.21
CA LEU A 673 -1.75 5.10 -36.17
C LEU A 673 -1.41 3.79 -36.90
N GLY A 674 -1.50 3.83 -38.24
CA GLY A 674 -1.29 2.71 -39.14
C GLY A 674 -2.55 2.01 -39.64
N ASN A 675 -3.73 2.31 -39.10
CA ASN A 675 -5.00 1.73 -39.57
C ASN A 675 -5.82 2.76 -40.36
N LEU A 676 -5.98 2.55 -41.67
CA LEU A 676 -6.69 3.45 -42.56
C LEU A 676 -8.13 2.98 -42.85
N GLU A 677 -8.53 1.81 -42.35
CA GLU A 677 -9.89 1.33 -42.54
C GLU A 677 -10.91 2.20 -41.76
N PRO A 678 -12.05 2.55 -42.36
CA PRO A 678 -13.11 3.22 -41.63
C PRO A 678 -13.69 2.27 -40.57
N GLY A 679 -13.80 2.75 -39.33
CA GLY A 679 -14.46 2.05 -38.22
C GLY A 679 -15.94 1.77 -38.46
#